data_AF-A0A6N9HAQ2-F1
#
_entry.id   AF-A0A6N9HAQ2-F1
#
_cell.length_a   1.000
_cell.length_b   1.000
_cell.length_c   1.000
_cell.angle_alpha   90.00
_cell.angle_beta   90.00
_cell.angle_gamma   90.00
#
_symmetry.space_group_name_H-M   'P 1'
#
loop_
_entity.id
_entity.type
_entity.pdbx_description
1 polymer ?
#
loop_
_entity_poly.entity_id
_entity_poly.type
_entity_poly.pdbx_seq_one_letter_code
_entity_poly.pdbx_strand_id
1 'polypeptide(L)'
;MIVGIVFGGLAALLVLSGLAAALASPWWLILTGIAAGLLAVAVYDLVQKRLAVLHNYPLVGHLRYILESARPMIQQYFVERNWDGRPFDADARRLIYERAAGIHSVKSFGTELEVRAPGYEFLAQSIRPGAMPEREHRVRLGGPDCTRPYDASLFNVSSMSFGALSVNAVLAMGYGAARGGFLQETGEGGLTKYHLQTGADLMWEFGSGYFGCRTAEGRFDPETYRDKARLEQVRATSIKLSQGAKPGLGGVLPGPKVTAEIAEARGVPIGQDCVSPPAHTAFTTPIELMEFVARLRELSGGKPVGFKLCVGMRRDVLALCKAMLATGLAPDFIIVDGAEGGTGAAPLEYEDHVGMPLTEGLMTVHNALVGCGLRGDIRLGAAGKIVSGTDIVRRLIQGADFCQSARGMMMATGCIQAQRCHTNECPSGVATQNPRLYRGIDVPSKAADVERFHALTVEEVRQIVSTLGVDSPDGLHHEMLVRRVSQTRTLNYAQFNEWLRPGQLLDDPPQDWAGDWELARAEHFGPPAMAGGTPQRYLWPASLTPPAGIQETSRLGVHTGAMTAANHEGRDVEATLLVVDDEPNIRELLSTSLRFAGFDVVSAANGAEALRLAEQAEPDLLVLDVMLPDMDGFTVTRRLRQADRHIPVVFLTARDDTSDKITGLTVGGDDYVTKPFSLEEVVARIRAVLRRTHSAEEEEGAVIVVGDLELDDDTHEVRRGGILIDLSPTEFKLLRYLMLNANRVLSKSQILDHVWEYDFGGDTGIVESYISYLRRKIDTAPETDEAGTPIQLDWKPMIQTKRGVGYMLRTSDAK
;
A
#
# COMPACT_ATOMS: atom_id res chain seq x y z
N MET A 1 -27.54 -18.36 32.42
CA MET A 1 -28.46 -17.23 32.68
C MET A 1 -29.26 -16.86 31.43
N ILE A 2 -28.66 -16.27 30.39
CA ILE A 2 -29.37 -15.71 29.20
C ILE A 2 -30.36 -16.70 28.56
N VAL A 3 -29.96 -17.96 28.32
CA VAL A 3 -30.87 -19.00 27.77
C VAL A 3 -32.19 -19.11 28.58
N GLY A 4 -32.11 -19.17 29.90
CA GLY A 4 -33.29 -19.25 30.77
C GLY A 4 -34.16 -17.99 30.74
N ILE A 5 -33.57 -16.82 30.53
CA ILE A 5 -34.31 -15.55 30.38
C ILE A 5 -35.05 -15.53 29.03
N VAL A 6 -34.37 -15.90 27.94
CA VAL A 6 -34.97 -15.96 26.58
C VAL A 6 -36.11 -16.97 26.55
N PHE A 7 -35.88 -18.20 27.02
CA PHE A 7 -36.90 -19.25 27.01
C PHE A 7 -38.05 -18.97 27.99
N GLY A 8 -37.75 -18.51 29.21
CA GLY A 8 -38.76 -18.14 30.19
C GLY A 8 -39.62 -16.96 29.72
N GLY A 9 -39.01 -15.94 29.13
CA GLY A 9 -39.69 -14.78 28.55
C GLY A 9 -40.58 -15.15 27.35
N LEU A 10 -40.08 -15.97 26.43
CA LEU A 10 -40.85 -16.43 25.27
C LEU A 10 -42.00 -17.37 25.67
N ALA A 11 -41.79 -18.27 26.63
CA ALA A 11 -42.84 -19.15 27.14
C ALA A 11 -43.92 -18.34 27.90
N ALA A 12 -43.52 -17.38 28.73
CA ALA A 12 -44.46 -16.48 29.41
C ALA A 12 -45.25 -15.62 28.41
N LEU A 13 -44.58 -15.06 27.39
CA LEU A 13 -45.23 -14.28 26.33
C LEU A 13 -46.26 -15.13 25.57
N LEU A 14 -45.88 -16.35 25.16
CA LEU A 14 -46.74 -17.31 24.46
C LEU A 14 -48.00 -17.67 25.26
N VAL A 15 -47.84 -17.93 26.56
CA VAL A 15 -48.96 -18.24 27.47
C VAL A 15 -49.86 -17.01 27.67
N LEU A 16 -49.29 -15.84 27.94
CA LEU A 16 -50.05 -14.61 28.18
C LEU A 16 -50.81 -14.14 26.93
N SER A 17 -50.19 -14.18 25.75
CA SER A 17 -50.86 -13.83 24.49
C SER A 17 -51.91 -14.86 24.09
N GLY A 18 -51.67 -16.16 24.35
CA GLY A 18 -52.66 -17.22 24.15
C GLY A 18 -53.87 -17.05 25.07
N LEU A 19 -53.66 -16.68 26.33
CA LEU A 19 -54.73 -16.36 27.27
C LEU A 19 -55.52 -15.12 26.84
N ALA A 20 -54.84 -14.07 26.38
CA ALA A 20 -55.48 -12.86 25.85
C ALA A 20 -56.24 -13.12 24.54
N ALA A 21 -55.80 -14.07 23.72
CA ALA A 21 -56.52 -14.52 22.54
C ALA A 21 -57.83 -15.23 22.86
N ALA A 22 -57.86 -16.02 23.94
CA ALA A 22 -59.06 -16.71 24.42
C ALA A 22 -60.02 -15.81 25.20
N LEU A 23 -59.50 -14.84 25.98
CA LEU A 23 -60.29 -14.07 26.95
C LEU A 23 -60.61 -12.62 26.53
N ALA A 24 -59.88 -12.03 25.57
CA ALA A 24 -60.02 -10.62 25.21
C ALA A 24 -60.24 -10.37 23.71
N SER A 25 -59.40 -10.92 22.82
CA SER A 25 -59.58 -10.74 21.38
C SER A 25 -58.77 -11.72 20.52
N PRO A 26 -59.35 -12.34 19.47
CA PRO A 26 -58.60 -13.20 18.55
C PRO A 26 -57.36 -12.57 17.89
N TRP A 27 -57.26 -11.23 17.83
CA TRP A 27 -56.07 -10.54 17.31
C TRP A 27 -54.77 -10.88 18.06
N TRP A 28 -54.84 -11.27 19.34
CA TRP A 28 -53.68 -11.75 20.11
C TRP A 28 -53.10 -13.07 19.60
N LEU A 29 -53.80 -13.80 18.72
CA LEU A 29 -53.24 -14.97 18.02
C LEU A 29 -52.02 -14.61 17.16
N ILE A 30 -51.93 -13.37 16.65
CA ILE A 30 -50.75 -12.91 15.89
C ILE A 30 -49.51 -12.90 16.78
N LEU A 31 -49.61 -12.29 17.97
CA LEU A 31 -48.51 -12.25 18.94
C LEU A 31 -48.16 -13.66 19.46
N THR A 32 -49.18 -14.51 19.62
CA THR A 32 -49.02 -15.92 20.01
C THR A 32 -48.24 -16.71 18.95
N GLY A 33 -48.56 -16.51 17.66
CA GLY A 33 -47.82 -17.11 16.53
C GLY A 33 -46.37 -16.62 16.45
N ILE A 34 -46.13 -15.33 16.68
CA ILE A 34 -44.77 -14.75 16.74
C ILE A 34 -43.99 -15.38 17.92
N ALA A 35 -44.56 -15.42 19.13
CA ALA A 35 -43.91 -16.00 20.30
C ALA A 35 -43.60 -17.50 20.10
N ALA A 36 -44.50 -18.26 19.50
CA ALA A 36 -44.29 -19.67 19.16
C ALA A 36 -43.17 -19.85 18.12
N GLY A 37 -43.12 -19.01 17.07
CA GLY A 37 -42.08 -19.03 16.05
C GLY A 37 -40.70 -18.69 16.62
N LEU A 38 -40.60 -17.65 17.45
CA LEU A 38 -39.36 -17.26 18.11
C LEU A 38 -38.88 -18.35 19.09
N LEU A 39 -39.79 -19.01 19.81
CA LEU A 39 -39.47 -20.14 20.68
C LEU A 39 -38.97 -21.36 19.87
N ALA A 40 -39.59 -21.65 18.73
CA ALA A 40 -39.14 -22.72 17.83
C ALA A 40 -37.74 -22.45 17.25
N VAL A 41 -37.43 -21.19 16.89
CA VAL A 41 -36.07 -20.78 16.49
C VAL A 41 -35.09 -20.93 17.65
N ALA A 42 -35.44 -20.49 18.86
CA ALA A 42 -34.57 -20.66 20.04
C ALA A 42 -34.30 -22.14 20.38
N VAL A 43 -35.29 -23.04 20.21
CA VAL A 43 -35.10 -24.49 20.32
C VAL A 43 -34.17 -25.02 19.23
N TYR A 44 -34.34 -24.58 17.98
CA TYR A 44 -33.47 -24.97 16.87
C TYR A 44 -32.01 -24.52 17.12
N ASP A 45 -31.80 -23.30 17.59
CA ASP A 45 -30.48 -22.74 17.93
C ASP A 45 -29.73 -23.58 18.99
N LEU A 46 -30.44 -24.13 19.99
CA LEU A 46 -29.89 -25.05 20.99
C LEU A 46 -29.62 -26.46 20.45
N VAL A 47 -30.38 -26.95 19.47
CA VAL A 47 -30.24 -28.32 18.95
C VAL A 47 -29.19 -28.41 17.84
N GLN A 48 -29.01 -27.35 17.06
CA GLN A 48 -27.98 -27.29 16.02
C GLN A 48 -26.57 -27.25 16.62
N LYS A 49 -25.60 -27.81 15.87
CA LYS A 49 -24.19 -27.98 16.30
C LYS A 49 -23.18 -27.30 15.36
N ARG A 50 -23.64 -26.39 14.48
CA ARG A 50 -22.79 -25.72 13.46
C ARG A 50 -22.33 -24.33 13.91
N LEU A 51 -23.16 -23.59 14.63
CA LEU A 51 -22.92 -22.21 15.03
C LEU A 51 -22.93 -22.10 16.56
N ALA A 52 -21.74 -22.09 17.16
CA ALA A 52 -21.56 -22.03 18.62
C ALA A 52 -22.16 -20.75 19.25
N VAL A 53 -22.18 -19.63 18.52
CA VAL A 53 -22.79 -18.38 19.01
C VAL A 53 -24.31 -18.52 19.18
N LEU A 54 -25.01 -19.13 18.21
CA LEU A 54 -26.45 -19.40 18.34
C LEU A 54 -26.74 -20.41 19.46
N HIS A 55 -25.89 -21.44 19.58
CA HIS A 55 -26.01 -22.47 20.62
C HIS A 55 -25.87 -21.88 22.04
N ASN A 56 -24.92 -20.97 22.24
CA ASN A 56 -24.68 -20.34 23.54
C ASN A 56 -25.65 -19.16 23.82
N TYR A 57 -26.15 -18.49 22.78
CA TYR A 57 -27.04 -17.34 22.86
C TYR A 57 -28.25 -17.49 21.90
N PRO A 58 -29.19 -18.41 22.15
CA PRO A 58 -30.36 -18.63 21.30
C PRO A 58 -31.18 -17.36 21.07
N LEU A 59 -31.70 -17.20 19.85
CA LEU A 59 -32.37 -16.02 19.31
C LEU A 59 -31.50 -14.74 19.26
N VAL A 60 -30.88 -14.33 20.39
CA VAL A 60 -30.08 -13.11 20.50
C VAL A 60 -28.83 -13.16 19.60
N GLY A 61 -28.22 -14.33 19.44
CA GLY A 61 -27.05 -14.53 18.58
C GLY A 61 -27.28 -14.20 17.11
N HIS A 62 -28.53 -14.24 16.62
CA HIS A 62 -28.85 -13.84 15.23
C HIS A 62 -28.56 -12.36 14.97
N LEU A 63 -28.67 -11.50 16.00
CA LEU A 63 -28.33 -10.07 15.88
C LEU A 63 -26.85 -9.87 15.48
N ARG A 64 -25.94 -10.73 15.98
CA ARG A 64 -24.53 -10.69 15.53
C ARG A 64 -24.45 -10.89 14.02
N TYR A 65 -25.02 -11.97 13.50
CA TYR A 65 -24.91 -12.31 12.08
C TYR A 65 -25.62 -11.29 11.17
N ILE A 66 -26.71 -10.68 11.64
CA ILE A 66 -27.38 -9.57 10.94
C ILE A 66 -26.43 -8.36 10.86
N LEU A 67 -25.86 -7.91 11.99
CA LEU A 67 -24.93 -6.77 12.02
C LEU A 67 -23.63 -7.06 11.25
N GLU A 68 -23.12 -8.28 11.31
CA GLU A 68 -21.94 -8.76 10.57
C GLU A 68 -22.20 -8.75 9.05
N SER A 69 -23.41 -9.11 8.61
CA SER A 69 -23.83 -9.01 7.20
C SER A 69 -24.05 -7.57 6.71
N ALA A 70 -24.39 -6.66 7.63
CA ALA A 70 -24.63 -5.23 7.35
C ALA A 70 -23.35 -4.38 7.46
N ARG A 71 -22.35 -4.83 8.23
CA ARG A 71 -21.08 -4.14 8.50
C ARG A 71 -20.44 -3.49 7.26
N PRO A 72 -20.31 -4.15 6.09
CA PRO A 72 -19.66 -3.54 4.94
C PRO A 72 -20.38 -2.27 4.45
N MET A 73 -21.72 -2.28 4.45
CA MET A 73 -22.54 -1.13 4.05
C MET A 73 -22.49 -0.02 5.11
N ILE A 74 -22.54 -0.39 6.39
CA ILE A 74 -22.44 0.58 7.49
C ILE A 74 -21.09 1.30 7.44
N GLN A 75 -20.00 0.57 7.21
CA GLN A 75 -18.66 1.13 7.04
C GLN A 75 -18.61 2.09 5.84
N GLN A 76 -18.95 1.59 4.63
CA GLN A 76 -18.83 2.33 3.37
C GLN A 76 -19.64 3.65 3.31
N TYR A 77 -20.78 3.73 4.01
CA TYR A 77 -21.70 4.87 3.92
C TYR A 77 -21.78 5.76 5.18
N PHE A 78 -21.30 5.30 6.35
CA PHE A 78 -21.45 6.04 7.62
C PHE A 78 -20.19 6.12 8.49
N VAL A 79 -19.08 5.44 8.14
CA VAL A 79 -17.85 5.41 8.94
C VAL A 79 -16.60 5.77 8.13
N GLU A 80 -16.55 5.34 6.86
CA GLU A 80 -15.49 5.66 5.90
C GLU A 80 -15.37 7.19 5.71
N ARG A 81 -14.13 7.72 5.70
CA ARG A 81 -13.88 9.13 5.39
C ARG A 81 -13.75 9.29 3.87
N ASN A 82 -13.80 10.53 3.40
CA ASN A 82 -13.77 10.84 1.96
C ASN A 82 -12.53 10.27 1.23
N TRP A 83 -11.42 10.01 1.94
CA TRP A 83 -10.10 9.68 1.36
C TRP A 83 -9.45 8.37 1.85
N ASP A 84 -10.06 7.57 2.73
CA ASP A 84 -9.42 6.36 3.31
C ASP A 84 -10.08 5.02 2.96
N GLY A 85 -11.21 5.04 2.26
CA GLY A 85 -11.94 3.84 1.84
C GLY A 85 -11.18 2.90 0.91
N ARG A 86 -11.57 1.62 0.94
CA ARG A 86 -10.97 0.53 0.15
C ARG A 86 -12.05 -0.34 -0.51
N PRO A 87 -11.83 -0.90 -1.73
CA PRO A 87 -10.64 -0.74 -2.58
C PRO A 87 -10.46 0.66 -3.20
N PHE A 88 -11.55 1.44 -3.34
CA PHE A 88 -11.56 2.89 -3.60
C PHE A 88 -12.27 3.63 -2.46
N ASP A 89 -11.81 4.85 -2.18
CA ASP A 89 -12.39 5.84 -1.27
C ASP A 89 -13.66 6.52 -1.82
N ALA A 90 -14.33 7.32 -0.98
CA ALA A 90 -15.60 7.95 -1.36
C ALA A 90 -15.43 9.10 -2.38
N ASP A 91 -14.33 9.84 -2.36
CA ASP A 91 -14.05 10.90 -3.34
C ASP A 91 -13.84 10.33 -4.75
N ALA A 92 -13.04 9.26 -4.89
CA ALA A 92 -12.82 8.57 -6.15
C ALA A 92 -14.13 7.96 -6.70
N ARG A 93 -14.97 7.36 -5.83
CA ARG A 93 -16.31 6.88 -6.23
C ARG A 93 -17.21 8.03 -6.68
N ARG A 94 -17.24 9.14 -5.93
CA ARG A 94 -18.06 10.31 -6.24
C ARG A 94 -17.65 10.96 -7.57
N LEU A 95 -16.35 11.11 -7.84
CA LEU A 95 -15.83 11.62 -9.11
C LEU A 95 -16.36 10.83 -10.32
N ILE A 96 -16.38 9.49 -10.21
CA ILE A 96 -16.90 8.61 -11.27
C ILE A 96 -18.41 8.84 -11.45
N TYR A 97 -19.19 8.88 -10.36
CA TYR A 97 -20.64 9.07 -10.44
C TYR A 97 -21.04 10.47 -10.92
N GLU A 98 -20.31 11.53 -10.53
CA GLU A 98 -20.53 12.91 -11.01
C GLU A 98 -20.25 13.01 -12.50
N ARG A 99 -19.08 12.53 -12.98
CA ARG A 99 -18.77 12.51 -14.42
C ARG A 99 -19.73 11.62 -15.21
N ALA A 100 -20.12 10.47 -14.66
CA ALA A 100 -21.15 9.63 -15.25
C ALA A 100 -22.50 10.37 -15.35
N ALA A 101 -22.87 11.19 -14.36
CA ALA A 101 -24.05 12.06 -14.41
C ALA A 101 -23.90 13.27 -15.35
N GLY A 102 -22.71 13.50 -15.94
CA GLY A 102 -22.42 14.67 -16.77
C GLY A 102 -22.06 15.93 -15.99
N ILE A 103 -21.75 15.80 -14.70
CA ILE A 103 -21.37 16.89 -13.81
C ILE A 103 -19.84 17.00 -13.79
N HIS A 104 -19.31 18.19 -14.09
CA HIS A 104 -17.89 18.47 -13.86
C HIS A 104 -17.67 18.66 -12.35
N SER A 105 -16.82 17.83 -11.74
CA SER A 105 -16.67 17.81 -10.27
C SER A 105 -16.12 19.13 -9.75
N VAL A 106 -16.79 19.71 -8.75
CA VAL A 106 -16.38 20.95 -8.08
C VAL A 106 -16.51 20.79 -6.56
N LYS A 107 -15.39 20.51 -5.89
CA LYS A 107 -15.32 20.39 -4.42
C LYS A 107 -14.95 21.75 -3.81
N SER A 108 -15.69 22.17 -2.79
CA SER A 108 -15.43 23.40 -2.05
C SER A 108 -14.38 23.20 -0.94
N PHE A 109 -13.94 24.31 -0.33
CA PHE A 109 -13.11 24.39 0.89
C PHE A 109 -11.63 23.95 0.77
N GLY A 110 -11.32 22.87 0.03
CA GLY A 110 -9.93 22.50 -0.27
C GLY A 110 -9.66 20.99 -0.38
N THR A 111 -8.38 20.62 -0.28
CA THR A 111 -7.96 19.22 -0.16
C THR A 111 -8.13 18.72 1.26
N GLU A 112 -8.55 17.46 1.41
CA GLU A 112 -8.61 16.74 2.69
C GLU A 112 -7.44 15.73 2.82
N LEU A 113 -6.58 15.64 1.80
CA LEU A 113 -5.42 14.75 1.79
C LEU A 113 -4.25 15.32 2.60
N GLU A 114 -3.51 14.44 3.28
CA GLU A 114 -2.32 14.82 4.03
C GLU A 114 -1.12 15.09 3.11
N VAL A 115 -1.06 16.30 2.52
CA VAL A 115 -0.01 16.71 1.56
C VAL A 115 1.43 16.75 2.12
N ARG A 116 1.59 16.47 3.42
CA ARG A 116 2.86 16.37 4.15
C ARG A 116 3.30 14.94 4.44
N ALA A 117 2.44 13.94 4.21
CA ALA A 117 2.80 12.54 4.39
C ALA A 117 3.85 12.09 3.35
N PRO A 118 4.86 11.29 3.75
CA PRO A 118 5.66 10.53 2.80
C PRO A 118 4.76 9.67 1.89
N GLY A 119 5.11 9.58 0.60
CA GLY A 119 4.28 8.94 -0.41
C GLY A 119 3.21 9.82 -1.04
N TYR A 120 2.95 11.04 -0.55
CA TYR A 120 2.09 11.99 -1.27
C TYR A 120 2.71 12.41 -2.62
N GLU A 121 1.90 12.45 -3.66
CA GLU A 121 2.30 12.79 -5.03
C GLU A 121 1.51 13.99 -5.55
N PHE A 122 2.17 14.87 -6.31
CA PHE A 122 1.54 16.00 -6.98
C PHE A 122 2.16 16.27 -8.36
N LEU A 123 1.41 16.96 -9.21
CA LEU A 123 1.86 17.43 -10.52
C LEU A 123 2.39 18.86 -10.40
N ALA A 124 3.55 19.13 -10.99
CA ALA A 124 4.21 20.43 -10.93
C ALA A 124 3.75 21.33 -12.09
N GLN A 125 2.73 22.17 -11.84
CA GLN A 125 2.16 23.05 -12.85
C GLN A 125 3.15 24.11 -13.34
N SER A 126 3.04 24.50 -14.62
CA SER A 126 3.79 25.62 -15.18
C SER A 126 3.15 26.95 -14.78
N ILE A 127 3.98 27.96 -14.49
CA ILE A 127 3.55 29.36 -14.32
C ILE A 127 2.99 29.94 -15.64
N ARG A 128 3.39 29.35 -16.78
CA ARG A 128 2.82 29.60 -18.11
C ARG A 128 2.22 28.30 -18.66
N PRO A 129 0.90 28.08 -18.54
CA PRO A 129 0.22 26.96 -19.18
C PRO A 129 0.45 26.92 -20.70
N GLY A 130 0.44 25.71 -21.25
CA GLY A 130 0.39 25.46 -22.70
C GLY A 130 -1.00 25.72 -23.27
N ALA A 131 -1.14 25.65 -24.58
CA ALA A 131 -2.45 25.69 -25.22
C ALA A 131 -3.29 24.47 -24.82
N MET A 132 -4.59 24.66 -24.59
CA MET A 132 -5.49 23.52 -24.42
C MET A 132 -5.62 22.80 -25.79
N PRO A 133 -5.29 21.51 -25.91
CA PRO A 133 -5.36 20.80 -27.19
C PRO A 133 -6.80 20.80 -27.71
N GLU A 134 -7.04 21.09 -28.99
CA GLU A 134 -8.41 21.14 -29.57
C GLU A 134 -9.11 19.77 -29.60
N ARG A 135 -8.35 18.68 -29.57
CA ARG A 135 -8.84 17.31 -29.71
C ARG A 135 -8.16 16.39 -28.69
N GLU A 136 -8.77 15.23 -28.47
CA GLU A 136 -8.11 14.10 -27.82
C GLU A 136 -6.85 13.69 -28.61
N HIS A 137 -5.72 13.54 -27.92
CA HIS A 137 -4.54 12.85 -28.43
C HIS A 137 -4.84 11.33 -28.49
N ARG A 138 -4.43 10.65 -29.56
CA ARG A 138 -4.69 9.22 -29.77
C ARG A 138 -3.41 8.41 -30.03
N VAL A 139 -3.40 7.22 -29.48
CA VAL A 139 -2.22 6.34 -29.39
C VAL A 139 -2.30 5.27 -30.46
N ARG A 140 -1.37 5.30 -31.42
CA ARG A 140 -1.28 4.33 -32.49
C ARG A 140 -0.73 2.99 -31.98
N LEU A 141 -1.61 2.01 -31.86
CA LEU A 141 -1.27 0.61 -31.59
C LEU A 141 -0.88 -0.07 -32.92
N GLY A 142 0.30 -0.70 -32.95
CA GLY A 142 0.87 -1.32 -34.14
C GLY A 142 2.33 -0.93 -34.34
N GLY A 143 3.24 -1.90 -34.19
CA GLY A 143 4.67 -1.75 -34.47
C GLY A 143 5.00 -1.93 -35.97
N PRO A 144 6.29 -2.07 -36.33
CA PRO A 144 6.75 -2.13 -37.72
C PRO A 144 6.08 -3.20 -38.60
N ASP A 145 5.76 -4.37 -38.03
CA ASP A 145 5.09 -5.48 -38.74
C ASP A 145 3.57 -5.28 -38.93
N CYS A 146 2.98 -4.27 -38.29
CA CYS A 146 1.53 -4.10 -38.26
C CYS A 146 1.03 -3.39 -39.52
N THR A 147 0.38 -4.12 -40.41
CA THR A 147 -0.20 -3.57 -41.65
C THR A 147 -1.58 -2.96 -41.47
N ARG A 148 -2.24 -3.17 -40.31
CA ARG A 148 -3.56 -2.61 -39.97
C ARG A 148 -3.62 -2.02 -38.55
N PRO A 149 -2.75 -1.04 -38.21
CA PRO A 149 -2.70 -0.39 -36.90
C PRO A 149 -4.00 0.35 -36.55
N TYR A 150 -4.17 0.67 -35.27
CA TYR A 150 -5.37 1.30 -34.72
C TYR A 150 -5.05 2.45 -33.76
N ASP A 151 -5.75 3.59 -33.90
CA ASP A 151 -5.50 4.81 -33.14
C ASP A 151 -6.45 4.92 -31.93
N ALA A 152 -6.00 4.39 -30.79
CA ALA A 152 -6.80 4.26 -29.57
C ALA A 152 -6.94 5.58 -28.79
N SER A 153 -8.01 5.68 -28.00
CA SER A 153 -8.15 6.70 -26.96
C SER A 153 -7.07 6.54 -25.89
N LEU A 154 -6.73 7.63 -25.18
CA LEU A 154 -5.91 7.58 -23.96
C LEU A 154 -6.58 6.78 -22.83
N PHE A 155 -7.90 6.58 -22.86
CA PHE A 155 -8.66 5.91 -21.81
C PHE A 155 -9.69 4.93 -22.40
N ASN A 156 -9.63 3.66 -22.02
CA ASN A 156 -10.44 2.60 -22.63
C ASN A 156 -11.07 1.68 -21.56
N VAL A 157 -12.07 0.87 -21.93
CA VAL A 157 -12.63 -0.15 -21.03
C VAL A 157 -11.66 -1.32 -20.95
N SER A 158 -11.11 -1.58 -19.77
CA SER A 158 -10.23 -2.74 -19.50
C SER A 158 -10.99 -4.06 -19.56
N SER A 159 -10.28 -5.14 -19.84
CA SER A 159 -10.79 -6.51 -19.86
C SER A 159 -11.68 -6.88 -18.68
N MET A 160 -12.94 -7.20 -18.97
CA MET A 160 -13.92 -7.71 -18.01
C MET A 160 -14.83 -8.73 -18.69
N SER A 161 -14.70 -10.00 -18.32
CA SER A 161 -15.33 -11.09 -19.08
C SER A 161 -16.86 -11.13 -18.98
N PHE A 162 -17.52 -11.40 -20.12
CA PHE A 162 -18.91 -11.85 -20.10
C PHE A 162 -19.03 -13.12 -19.24
N GLY A 163 -20.03 -13.15 -18.36
CA GLY A 163 -20.16 -14.13 -17.29
C GLY A 163 -19.71 -13.59 -15.92
N ALA A 164 -18.60 -12.86 -15.85
CA ALA A 164 -18.30 -12.05 -14.67
C ALA A 164 -19.28 -10.86 -14.62
N LEU A 165 -19.37 -10.10 -15.72
CA LEU A 165 -20.37 -9.06 -15.97
C LEU A 165 -21.69 -9.62 -16.52
N SER A 166 -22.78 -8.91 -16.26
CA SER A 166 -24.11 -9.16 -16.84
C SER A 166 -24.20 -8.74 -18.30
N VAL A 167 -25.19 -9.28 -19.02
CA VAL A 167 -25.48 -8.88 -20.42
C VAL A 167 -25.75 -7.38 -20.55
N ASN A 168 -26.57 -6.78 -19.66
CA ASN A 168 -26.86 -5.36 -19.71
C ASN A 168 -25.62 -4.50 -19.40
N ALA A 169 -24.71 -4.95 -18.53
CA ALA A 169 -23.47 -4.23 -18.25
C ALA A 169 -22.51 -4.24 -19.45
N VAL A 170 -22.33 -5.39 -20.11
CA VAL A 170 -21.51 -5.51 -21.34
C VAL A 170 -22.08 -4.61 -22.45
N LEU A 171 -23.40 -4.61 -22.64
CA LEU A 171 -24.07 -3.79 -23.66
C LEU A 171 -23.99 -2.28 -23.34
N ALA A 172 -24.19 -1.87 -22.08
CA ALA A 172 -24.04 -0.47 -21.69
C ALA A 172 -22.62 0.04 -21.97
N MET A 173 -21.59 -0.71 -21.56
CA MET A 173 -20.20 -0.36 -21.83
C MET A 173 -19.89 -0.30 -23.34
N GLY A 174 -20.36 -1.27 -24.12
CA GLY A 174 -20.12 -1.30 -25.56
C GLY A 174 -20.84 -0.18 -26.31
N TYR A 175 -22.12 0.09 -26.03
CA TYR A 175 -22.80 1.23 -26.65
C TYR A 175 -22.20 2.57 -26.21
N GLY A 176 -21.70 2.70 -24.97
CA GLY A 176 -20.94 3.88 -24.54
C GLY A 176 -19.61 4.05 -25.29
N ALA A 177 -18.86 2.96 -25.45
CA ALA A 177 -17.60 2.92 -26.21
C ALA A 177 -17.80 3.24 -27.71
N ALA A 178 -18.86 2.71 -28.33
CA ALA A 178 -19.25 3.01 -29.70
C ALA A 178 -19.63 4.49 -29.90
N ARG A 179 -20.26 5.12 -28.90
CA ARG A 179 -20.65 6.53 -28.93
C ARG A 179 -19.48 7.49 -28.71
N GLY A 180 -18.59 7.18 -27.77
CA GLY A 180 -17.39 7.99 -27.49
C GLY A 180 -16.17 7.67 -28.38
N GLY A 181 -16.23 6.62 -29.21
CA GLY A 181 -15.14 6.23 -30.12
C GLY A 181 -13.89 5.70 -29.40
N PHE A 182 -14.06 4.91 -28.34
CA PHE A 182 -12.97 4.28 -27.58
C PHE A 182 -13.11 2.75 -27.54
N LEU A 183 -12.06 2.02 -27.14
CA LEU A 183 -12.07 0.55 -27.15
C LEU A 183 -12.86 -0.04 -25.98
N GLN A 184 -13.54 -1.15 -26.26
CA GLN A 184 -13.94 -2.12 -25.24
C GLN A 184 -13.08 -3.39 -25.32
N GLU A 185 -12.35 -3.72 -24.25
CA GLU A 185 -11.63 -4.99 -24.14
C GLU A 185 -12.57 -6.10 -23.58
N THR A 186 -12.75 -7.19 -24.33
CA THR A 186 -13.80 -8.22 -24.08
C THR A 186 -13.62 -9.01 -22.79
N GLY A 187 -12.38 -9.04 -22.27
CA GLY A 187 -11.96 -9.95 -21.23
C GLY A 187 -11.90 -11.42 -21.64
N GLU A 188 -11.23 -12.22 -20.80
CA GLU A 188 -10.98 -13.67 -20.90
C GLU A 188 -12.19 -14.58 -21.20
N GLY A 189 -13.42 -14.05 -21.24
CA GLY A 189 -14.64 -14.81 -21.51
C GLY A 189 -14.90 -15.09 -22.99
N GLY A 190 -14.06 -14.56 -23.87
CA GLY A 190 -14.18 -14.69 -25.32
C GLY A 190 -15.07 -13.61 -25.95
N LEU A 191 -14.90 -13.43 -27.27
CA LEU A 191 -15.72 -12.53 -28.09
C LEU A 191 -17.15 -13.08 -28.24
N THR A 192 -18.16 -12.26 -27.93
CA THR A 192 -19.57 -12.69 -27.87
C THR A 192 -20.49 -11.83 -28.74
N LYS A 193 -21.69 -12.35 -29.06
CA LYS A 193 -22.77 -11.64 -29.76
C LYS A 193 -23.09 -10.27 -29.15
N TYR A 194 -23.01 -10.15 -27.82
CA TYR A 194 -23.28 -8.91 -27.10
C TYR A 194 -22.22 -7.83 -27.30
N HIS A 195 -20.94 -8.19 -27.46
CA HIS A 195 -19.93 -7.21 -27.84
C HIS A 195 -20.16 -6.75 -29.29
N LEU A 196 -20.33 -7.70 -30.22
CA LEU A 196 -20.45 -7.43 -31.65
C LEU A 196 -21.67 -6.58 -32.03
N GLN A 197 -22.81 -6.74 -31.35
CA GLN A 197 -24.04 -5.98 -31.63
C GLN A 197 -24.02 -4.51 -31.13
N THR A 198 -22.94 -4.08 -30.46
CA THR A 198 -22.83 -2.69 -29.98
C THR A 198 -22.28 -1.73 -31.03
N GLY A 199 -21.56 -2.25 -32.03
CA GLY A 199 -20.83 -1.45 -33.01
C GLY A 199 -19.54 -0.81 -32.48
N ALA A 200 -19.13 -1.11 -31.25
CA ALA A 200 -17.88 -0.61 -30.68
C ALA A 200 -16.63 -1.19 -31.39
N ASP A 201 -15.53 -0.44 -31.31
CA ASP A 201 -14.20 -1.00 -31.56
C ASP A 201 -13.80 -1.90 -30.38
N LEU A 202 -13.35 -3.12 -30.69
CA LEU A 202 -13.09 -4.16 -29.71
C LEU A 202 -11.61 -4.55 -29.66
N MET A 203 -11.06 -4.66 -28.45
CA MET A 203 -9.83 -5.42 -28.19
C MET A 203 -10.24 -6.80 -27.67
N TRP A 204 -9.95 -7.85 -28.44
CA TRP A 204 -10.31 -9.21 -28.02
C TRP A 204 -9.24 -9.76 -27.07
N GLU A 205 -9.58 -9.90 -25.79
CA GLU A 205 -8.74 -10.60 -24.81
C GLU A 205 -9.08 -12.09 -24.77
N PHE A 206 -8.05 -12.95 -24.70
CA PHE A 206 -8.20 -14.33 -24.23
C PHE A 206 -7.05 -14.70 -23.28
N GLY A 207 -7.35 -15.51 -22.27
CA GLY A 207 -6.35 -16.10 -21.36
C GLY A 207 -6.08 -17.57 -21.66
N SER A 208 -5.36 -18.22 -20.75
CA SER A 208 -4.96 -19.64 -20.78
C SER A 208 -6.07 -20.67 -21.05
N GLY A 209 -7.34 -20.34 -20.78
CA GLY A 209 -8.50 -21.18 -21.09
C GLY A 209 -8.96 -21.13 -22.55
N TYR A 210 -8.37 -20.24 -23.36
CA TYR A 210 -8.65 -20.00 -24.79
C TYR A 210 -10.14 -19.84 -25.13
N PHE A 211 -10.94 -19.30 -24.21
CA PHE A 211 -12.39 -19.19 -24.38
C PHE A 211 -12.74 -18.33 -25.61
N GLY A 212 -13.59 -18.87 -26.48
CA GLY A 212 -13.92 -18.29 -27.77
C GLY A 212 -12.95 -18.60 -28.91
N CYS A 213 -11.79 -19.23 -28.67
CA CYS A 213 -10.81 -19.66 -29.69
C CYS A 213 -10.13 -20.99 -29.29
N ARG A 214 -10.92 -22.01 -28.93
CA ARG A 214 -10.44 -23.29 -28.40
C ARG A 214 -10.99 -24.52 -29.10
N THR A 215 -10.19 -25.59 -29.11
CA THR A 215 -10.63 -26.95 -29.42
C THR A 215 -11.47 -27.53 -28.27
N ALA A 216 -12.10 -28.70 -28.51
CA ALA A 216 -12.84 -29.42 -27.47
C ALA A 216 -11.95 -29.80 -26.26
N GLU A 217 -10.68 -30.14 -26.52
CA GLU A 217 -9.65 -30.47 -25.53
C GLU A 217 -9.10 -29.22 -24.80
N GLY A 218 -9.54 -28.02 -25.18
CA GLY A 218 -9.12 -26.76 -24.56
C GLY A 218 -7.76 -26.22 -24.99
N ARG A 219 -7.24 -26.66 -26.13
CA ARG A 219 -6.06 -26.05 -26.77
C ARG A 219 -6.50 -24.85 -27.63
N PHE A 220 -5.57 -23.96 -27.96
CA PHE A 220 -5.81 -22.88 -28.92
C PHE A 220 -6.22 -23.42 -30.30
N ASP A 221 -7.28 -22.84 -30.88
CA ASP A 221 -7.70 -23.09 -32.26
C ASP A 221 -7.37 -21.88 -33.16
N PRO A 222 -6.44 -22.03 -34.13
CA PRO A 222 -6.08 -20.96 -35.06
C PRO A 222 -7.20 -20.61 -36.05
N GLU A 223 -8.14 -21.52 -36.35
CA GLU A 223 -9.21 -21.27 -37.33
C GLU A 223 -10.29 -20.38 -36.74
N THR A 224 -10.86 -20.77 -35.58
CA THR A 224 -11.80 -19.91 -34.85
C THR A 224 -11.17 -18.58 -34.44
N TYR A 225 -9.87 -18.55 -34.11
CA TYR A 225 -9.17 -17.28 -33.89
C TYR A 225 -9.12 -16.42 -35.16
N ARG A 226 -8.61 -16.94 -36.29
CA ARG A 226 -8.53 -16.23 -37.58
C ARG A 226 -9.87 -15.61 -37.96
N ASP A 227 -10.94 -16.39 -37.90
CA ASP A 227 -12.24 -15.99 -38.44
C ASP A 227 -12.91 -14.93 -37.55
N LYS A 228 -12.70 -14.98 -36.22
CA LYS A 228 -13.17 -13.95 -35.28
C LYS A 228 -12.27 -12.70 -35.25
N ALA A 229 -10.95 -12.87 -35.27
CA ALA A 229 -10.00 -11.76 -35.23
C ALA A 229 -10.06 -10.90 -36.51
N ARG A 230 -10.50 -11.48 -37.64
CA ARG A 230 -10.69 -10.74 -38.90
C ARG A 230 -11.96 -9.88 -38.95
N LEU A 231 -12.97 -10.13 -38.11
CA LEU A 231 -14.20 -9.32 -38.00
C LEU A 231 -13.88 -7.82 -37.86
N GLU A 232 -14.69 -6.96 -38.48
CA GLU A 232 -14.34 -5.54 -38.60
C GLU A 232 -14.22 -4.83 -37.25
N GLN A 233 -15.16 -5.09 -36.32
CA GLN A 233 -15.16 -4.52 -34.97
C GLN A 233 -13.92 -4.89 -34.16
N VAL A 234 -13.31 -6.06 -34.39
CA VAL A 234 -12.09 -6.45 -33.68
C VAL A 234 -10.92 -5.65 -34.24
N ARG A 235 -10.37 -4.73 -33.45
CA ARG A 235 -9.25 -3.87 -33.86
C ARG A 235 -7.90 -4.36 -33.36
N ALA A 236 -7.86 -5.04 -32.21
CA ALA A 236 -6.65 -5.57 -31.62
C ALA A 236 -6.90 -6.89 -30.87
N THR A 237 -5.84 -7.66 -30.61
CA THR A 237 -5.87 -8.88 -29.78
C THR A 237 -4.94 -8.75 -28.58
N SER A 238 -5.40 -9.19 -27.41
CA SER A 238 -4.70 -9.12 -26.12
C SER A 238 -4.54 -10.53 -25.53
N ILE A 239 -3.31 -11.04 -25.46
CA ILE A 239 -3.01 -12.32 -24.79
C ILE A 239 -2.88 -12.05 -23.28
N LYS A 240 -3.76 -12.61 -22.45
CA LYS A 240 -3.72 -12.41 -21.00
C LYS A 240 -2.81 -13.43 -20.31
N LEU A 241 -1.56 -13.03 -20.07
CA LEU A 241 -0.55 -13.83 -19.36
C LEU A 241 -0.87 -13.91 -17.85
N SER A 242 -1.27 -12.79 -17.25
CA SER A 242 -1.65 -12.70 -15.83
C SER A 242 -2.57 -11.49 -15.58
N GLN A 243 -3.08 -11.35 -14.35
CA GLN A 243 -3.84 -10.18 -13.89
C GLN A 243 -3.47 -9.81 -12.47
N GLY A 244 -3.58 -8.52 -12.12
CA GLY A 244 -3.15 -7.95 -10.84
C GLY A 244 -3.68 -8.68 -9.61
N ALA A 245 -4.99 -8.91 -9.55
CA ALA A 245 -5.65 -9.51 -8.40
C ALA A 245 -5.51 -11.05 -8.29
N LYS A 246 -4.72 -11.71 -9.17
CA LYS A 246 -4.27 -13.10 -9.03
C LYS A 246 -3.25 -13.51 -10.10
N PRO A 247 -1.98 -13.07 -10.00
CA PRO A 247 -0.94 -13.52 -10.90
C PRO A 247 -0.67 -15.02 -10.70
N GLY A 248 -0.35 -15.74 -11.78
CA GLY A 248 -0.08 -17.18 -11.72
C GLY A 248 -1.30 -18.08 -11.49
N LEU A 249 -2.52 -17.54 -11.43
CA LEU A 249 -3.76 -18.33 -11.39
C LEU A 249 -4.65 -18.05 -12.60
N GLY A 250 -5.35 -19.09 -13.05
CA GLY A 250 -6.30 -18.97 -14.15
C GLY A 250 -7.55 -18.14 -13.83
N GLY A 251 -8.23 -17.72 -14.90
CA GLY A 251 -9.62 -17.28 -14.86
C GLY A 251 -10.52 -18.31 -14.17
N VAL A 252 -11.50 -17.83 -13.39
CA VAL A 252 -12.47 -18.68 -12.68
C VAL A 252 -13.85 -18.04 -12.81
N LEU A 253 -14.80 -18.78 -13.39
CA LEU A 253 -16.22 -18.44 -13.36
C LEU A 253 -17.01 -19.59 -12.72
N PRO A 254 -17.63 -19.38 -11.53
CA PRO A 254 -18.42 -20.41 -10.87
C PRO A 254 -19.60 -20.89 -11.72
N GLY A 255 -19.86 -22.20 -11.69
CA GLY A 255 -20.93 -22.90 -12.41
C GLY A 255 -22.33 -22.27 -12.28
N PRO A 256 -22.76 -21.75 -11.11
CA PRO A 256 -24.01 -20.99 -10.97
C PRO A 256 -24.11 -19.71 -11.84
N LYS A 257 -23.00 -19.26 -12.45
CA LYS A 257 -22.95 -18.17 -13.44
C LYS A 257 -22.78 -18.68 -14.88
N VAL A 258 -22.63 -19.99 -15.12
CA VAL A 258 -22.41 -20.57 -16.47
C VAL A 258 -23.75 -20.95 -17.11
N THR A 259 -24.43 -19.94 -17.64
CA THR A 259 -25.69 -20.08 -18.39
C THR A 259 -25.46 -20.70 -19.79
N ALA A 260 -26.54 -21.05 -20.48
CA ALA A 260 -26.47 -21.55 -21.87
C ALA A 260 -25.70 -20.63 -22.82
N GLU A 261 -25.81 -19.31 -22.66
CA GLU A 261 -25.16 -18.31 -23.53
C GLU A 261 -23.67 -18.12 -23.19
N ILE A 262 -23.30 -18.44 -21.94
CA ILE A 262 -21.90 -18.42 -21.49
C ILE A 262 -21.21 -19.73 -21.88
N ALA A 263 -21.94 -20.85 -21.82
CA ALA A 263 -21.55 -22.12 -22.41
C ALA A 263 -21.31 -22.02 -23.93
N GLU A 264 -22.23 -21.39 -24.66
CA GLU A 264 -22.11 -21.00 -26.08
C GLU A 264 -20.86 -20.15 -26.34
N ALA A 265 -20.71 -19.03 -25.62
CA ALA A 265 -19.60 -18.10 -25.82
C ALA A 265 -18.21 -18.71 -25.52
N ARG A 266 -18.12 -19.55 -24.48
CA ARG A 266 -16.84 -20.11 -24.01
C ARG A 266 -16.50 -21.47 -24.61
N GLY A 267 -17.47 -22.24 -25.11
CA GLY A 267 -17.26 -23.61 -25.60
C GLY A 267 -17.11 -24.62 -24.46
N VAL A 268 -18.04 -24.60 -23.49
CA VAL A 268 -17.98 -25.36 -22.23
C VAL A 268 -19.36 -25.89 -21.81
N PRO A 269 -19.46 -26.92 -20.94
CA PRO A 269 -20.75 -27.40 -20.42
C PRO A 269 -21.49 -26.37 -19.55
N ILE A 270 -22.83 -26.41 -19.60
CA ILE A 270 -23.71 -25.55 -18.79
C ILE A 270 -23.60 -25.92 -17.31
N GLY A 271 -23.54 -24.92 -16.43
CA GLY A 271 -23.59 -25.11 -14.98
C GLY A 271 -22.30 -25.63 -14.32
N GLN A 272 -21.24 -25.92 -15.09
CA GLN A 272 -19.96 -26.40 -14.58
C GLN A 272 -18.98 -25.24 -14.31
N ASP A 273 -18.19 -25.33 -13.23
CA ASP A 273 -17.12 -24.37 -12.93
C ASP A 273 -16.14 -24.25 -14.10
N CYS A 274 -15.99 -23.04 -14.63
CA CYS A 274 -15.02 -22.74 -15.69
C CYS A 274 -13.72 -22.26 -15.06
N VAL A 275 -12.80 -23.19 -14.80
CA VAL A 275 -11.43 -22.92 -14.33
C VAL A 275 -10.48 -23.00 -15.52
N SER A 276 -9.75 -21.91 -15.78
CA SER A 276 -8.65 -21.91 -16.76
C SER A 276 -7.37 -22.49 -16.15
N PRO A 277 -6.46 -23.08 -16.95
CA PRO A 277 -5.12 -23.45 -16.49
C PRO A 277 -4.33 -22.25 -15.93
N PRO A 278 -3.34 -22.45 -15.04
CA PRO A 278 -2.45 -21.37 -14.56
C PRO A 278 -1.64 -20.68 -15.66
N ALA A 279 -1.27 -21.41 -16.71
CA ALA A 279 -0.44 -20.94 -17.81
C ALA A 279 -1.04 -21.30 -19.17
N HIS A 280 -0.61 -20.63 -20.24
CA HIS A 280 -0.94 -20.97 -21.61
C HIS A 280 -0.33 -22.32 -22.03
N THR A 281 -0.93 -22.98 -23.01
CA THR A 281 -0.46 -24.29 -23.55
C THR A 281 0.03 -24.20 -25.00
N ALA A 282 -0.04 -23.02 -25.62
CA ALA A 282 0.46 -22.74 -26.97
C ALA A 282 1.92 -22.26 -26.99
N PHE A 283 2.48 -21.90 -25.83
CA PHE A 283 3.86 -21.48 -25.63
C PHE A 283 4.26 -21.75 -24.18
N THR A 284 5.55 -21.96 -23.94
CA THR A 284 6.18 -22.23 -22.64
C THR A 284 7.40 -21.33 -22.39
N THR A 285 8.02 -20.79 -23.46
CA THR A 285 9.18 -19.91 -23.39
C THR A 285 8.86 -18.47 -23.86
N PRO A 286 9.69 -17.48 -23.50
CA PRO A 286 9.60 -16.12 -24.04
C PRO A 286 9.70 -16.07 -25.59
N ILE A 287 10.56 -16.89 -26.21
CA ILE A 287 10.67 -17.03 -27.67
C ILE A 287 9.35 -17.53 -28.28
N GLU A 288 8.81 -18.64 -27.77
CA GLU A 288 7.55 -19.22 -28.28
C GLU A 288 6.37 -18.25 -28.14
N LEU A 289 6.38 -17.35 -27.14
CA LEU A 289 5.39 -16.27 -27.04
C LEU A 289 5.55 -15.22 -28.15
N MET A 290 6.78 -14.83 -28.53
CA MET A 290 7.00 -13.88 -29.64
C MET A 290 6.59 -14.49 -30.99
N GLU A 291 6.92 -15.77 -31.21
CA GLU A 291 6.44 -16.54 -32.37
C GLU A 291 4.91 -16.65 -32.39
N PHE A 292 4.28 -16.89 -31.25
CA PHE A 292 2.82 -16.94 -31.12
C PHE A 292 2.18 -15.57 -31.41
N VAL A 293 2.74 -14.47 -30.91
CA VAL A 293 2.32 -13.09 -31.22
C VAL A 293 2.38 -12.82 -32.73
N ALA A 294 3.47 -13.16 -33.40
CA ALA A 294 3.62 -12.99 -34.85
C ALA A 294 2.58 -13.83 -35.63
N ARG A 295 2.36 -15.09 -35.22
CA ARG A 295 1.33 -15.96 -35.80
C ARG A 295 -0.08 -15.41 -35.61
N LEU A 296 -0.40 -14.83 -34.45
CA LEU A 296 -1.69 -14.17 -34.22
C LEU A 296 -1.85 -12.91 -35.08
N ARG A 297 -0.76 -12.18 -35.38
CA ARG A 297 -0.75 -11.01 -36.27
C ARG A 297 -1.10 -11.43 -37.71
N GLU A 298 -0.48 -12.49 -38.22
CA GLU A 298 -0.82 -13.09 -39.52
C GLU A 298 -2.29 -13.55 -39.58
N LEU A 299 -2.72 -14.35 -38.60
CA LEU A 299 -4.08 -14.91 -38.55
C LEU A 299 -5.15 -13.81 -38.42
N SER A 300 -4.88 -12.70 -37.71
CA SER A 300 -5.80 -11.53 -37.64
C SER A 300 -5.93 -10.76 -38.96
N GLY A 301 -5.01 -10.98 -39.91
CA GLY A 301 -4.89 -10.19 -41.12
C GLY A 301 -4.14 -8.86 -40.92
N GLY A 302 -3.08 -8.87 -40.08
CA GLY A 302 -2.16 -7.75 -39.88
C GLY A 302 -2.56 -6.73 -38.82
N LYS A 303 -3.55 -7.03 -37.97
CA LYS A 303 -4.01 -6.15 -36.88
C LYS A 303 -3.10 -6.26 -35.65
N PRO A 304 -3.05 -5.23 -34.77
CA PRO A 304 -2.26 -5.25 -33.55
C PRO A 304 -2.50 -6.47 -32.66
N VAL A 305 -1.41 -7.11 -32.24
CA VAL A 305 -1.38 -8.16 -31.22
C VAL A 305 -0.42 -7.76 -30.11
N GLY A 306 -0.94 -7.74 -28.89
CA GLY A 306 -0.17 -7.48 -27.68
C GLY A 306 -0.51 -8.48 -26.58
N PHE A 307 0.05 -8.25 -25.40
CA PHE A 307 -0.22 -9.07 -24.23
C PHE A 307 -0.39 -8.25 -22.95
N LYS A 308 -1.06 -8.84 -21.96
CA LYS A 308 -1.39 -8.22 -20.68
C LYS A 308 -0.81 -9.03 -19.53
N LEU A 309 -0.11 -8.36 -18.62
CA LEU A 309 0.52 -8.97 -17.45
C LEU A 309 0.53 -8.07 -16.22
N CYS A 310 0.34 -8.68 -15.06
CA CYS A 310 0.93 -8.21 -13.81
C CYS A 310 2.38 -8.71 -13.74
N VAL A 311 3.32 -7.82 -13.45
CA VAL A 311 4.75 -8.15 -13.34
C VAL A 311 5.01 -8.86 -12.02
N GLY A 312 5.61 -10.05 -12.09
CA GLY A 312 6.06 -10.81 -10.91
C GLY A 312 7.50 -10.49 -10.52
N MET A 313 8.41 -10.45 -11.49
CA MET A 313 9.84 -10.14 -11.30
C MET A 313 10.42 -9.42 -12.52
N ARG A 314 11.42 -8.56 -12.30
CA ARG A 314 12.13 -7.82 -13.36
C ARG A 314 12.75 -8.75 -14.41
N ARG A 315 13.33 -9.87 -13.97
CA ARG A 315 13.93 -10.89 -14.84
C ARG A 315 13.01 -11.44 -15.95
N ASP A 316 11.72 -11.64 -15.69
CA ASP A 316 10.78 -12.14 -16.71
C ASP A 316 10.54 -11.10 -17.81
N VAL A 317 10.54 -9.81 -17.44
CA VAL A 317 10.46 -8.71 -18.40
C VAL A 317 11.72 -8.64 -19.25
N LEU A 318 12.90 -8.86 -18.65
CA LEU A 318 14.17 -8.93 -19.38
C LEU A 318 14.26 -10.18 -20.28
N ALA A 319 13.68 -11.31 -19.85
CA ALA A 319 13.57 -12.53 -20.66
C ALA A 319 12.71 -12.30 -21.92
N LEU A 320 11.58 -11.60 -21.79
CA LEU A 320 10.77 -11.13 -22.91
C LEU A 320 11.57 -10.22 -23.86
N CYS A 321 12.30 -9.23 -23.33
CA CYS A 321 13.12 -8.33 -24.16
C CYS A 321 14.22 -9.10 -24.92
N LYS A 322 14.88 -10.07 -24.29
CA LYS A 322 15.86 -10.94 -24.96
C LYS A 322 15.25 -11.80 -26.06
N ALA A 323 14.03 -12.31 -25.88
CA ALA A 323 13.33 -13.02 -26.94
C ALA A 323 12.97 -12.12 -28.14
N MET A 324 12.55 -10.89 -27.90
CA MET A 324 12.32 -9.90 -28.99
C MET A 324 13.61 -9.63 -29.77
N LEU A 325 14.74 -9.43 -29.09
CA LEU A 325 16.05 -9.23 -29.71
C LEU A 325 16.55 -10.47 -30.46
N ALA A 326 16.34 -11.67 -29.92
CA ALA A 326 16.82 -12.92 -30.51
C ALA A 326 15.99 -13.39 -31.72
N THR A 327 14.69 -13.07 -31.75
CA THR A 327 13.78 -13.46 -32.84
C THR A 327 13.57 -12.37 -33.88
N GLY A 328 13.78 -11.10 -33.52
CA GLY A 328 13.34 -9.94 -34.30
C GLY A 328 11.82 -9.70 -34.24
N LEU A 329 11.08 -10.46 -33.42
CA LEU A 329 9.62 -10.41 -33.33
C LEU A 329 9.19 -9.68 -32.04
N ALA A 330 8.39 -8.62 -32.19
CA ALA A 330 7.89 -7.82 -31.06
C ALA A 330 6.34 -7.79 -31.02
N PRO A 331 5.73 -7.61 -29.83
CA PRO A 331 4.31 -7.28 -29.69
C PRO A 331 4.03 -5.84 -30.11
N ASP A 332 2.83 -5.57 -30.60
CA ASP A 332 2.39 -4.21 -30.96
C ASP A 332 2.12 -3.33 -29.73
N PHE A 333 1.82 -3.96 -28.59
CA PHE A 333 1.64 -3.32 -27.30
C PHE A 333 1.81 -4.30 -26.13
N ILE A 334 2.08 -3.78 -24.94
CA ILE A 334 2.09 -4.51 -23.67
C ILE A 334 1.23 -3.73 -22.67
N ILE A 335 0.23 -4.39 -22.06
CA ILE A 335 -0.59 -3.80 -20.99
C ILE A 335 -0.06 -4.29 -19.64
N VAL A 336 0.42 -3.36 -18.81
CA VAL A 336 0.80 -3.64 -17.43
C VAL A 336 -0.40 -3.46 -16.51
N ASP A 337 -0.79 -4.53 -15.82
CA ASP A 337 -1.90 -4.57 -14.85
C ASP A 337 -1.33 -4.69 -13.44
N GLY A 338 -1.39 -3.63 -12.63
CA GLY A 338 -0.79 -3.64 -11.29
C GLY A 338 -1.52 -4.57 -10.31
N ALA A 339 -0.78 -5.09 -9.32
CA ALA A 339 -1.31 -5.95 -8.26
C ALA A 339 -2.58 -5.39 -7.58
N GLU A 340 -2.70 -4.06 -7.49
CA GLU A 340 -3.91 -3.40 -6.96
C GLU A 340 -5.17 -3.55 -7.85
N GLY A 341 -5.10 -4.34 -8.92
CA GLY A 341 -6.09 -4.64 -9.95
C GLY A 341 -7.41 -5.24 -9.44
N GLY A 342 -8.29 -5.62 -10.37
CA GLY A 342 -9.66 -6.04 -10.05
C GLY A 342 -9.99 -7.46 -10.51
N THR A 343 -10.90 -8.13 -9.82
CA THR A 343 -11.40 -9.46 -10.21
C THR A 343 -12.88 -9.64 -9.87
N GLY A 344 -13.51 -10.62 -10.50
CA GLY A 344 -14.81 -11.15 -10.07
C GLY A 344 -14.70 -12.18 -8.94
N ALA A 345 -13.56 -12.88 -8.87
CA ALA A 345 -13.21 -13.86 -7.84
C ALA A 345 -11.69 -14.20 -7.86
N ALA A 346 -11.03 -14.13 -6.71
CA ALA A 346 -9.71 -14.70 -6.42
C ALA A 346 -9.60 -15.10 -4.93
N PRO A 347 -8.55 -15.82 -4.51
CA PRO A 347 -8.21 -16.00 -3.10
C PRO A 347 -7.61 -14.71 -2.53
N LEU A 348 -7.96 -14.35 -1.29
CA LEU A 348 -7.51 -13.11 -0.63
C LEU A 348 -5.98 -12.97 -0.60
N GLU A 349 -5.26 -14.06 -0.31
CA GLU A 349 -3.79 -14.11 -0.30
C GLU A 349 -3.15 -13.66 -1.64
N TYR A 350 -3.86 -13.84 -2.76
CA TYR A 350 -3.43 -13.38 -4.08
C TYR A 350 -3.87 -11.95 -4.40
N GLU A 351 -4.97 -11.46 -3.80
CA GLU A 351 -5.41 -10.07 -3.95
C GLU A 351 -4.54 -9.09 -3.13
N ASP A 352 -4.01 -9.53 -1.99
CA ASP A 352 -3.24 -8.69 -1.05
C ASP A 352 -1.70 -8.83 -1.14
N HIS A 353 -1.16 -9.94 -1.65
CA HIS A 353 0.29 -10.26 -1.52
C HIS A 353 1.02 -10.76 -2.77
N VAL A 354 0.40 -10.84 -3.95
CA VAL A 354 1.04 -11.43 -5.15
C VAL A 354 1.08 -10.44 -6.33
N GLY A 355 2.29 -10.14 -6.80
CA GLY A 355 2.56 -9.26 -7.95
C GLY A 355 3.08 -7.87 -7.56
N MET A 356 3.67 -7.15 -8.52
CA MET A 356 4.09 -5.76 -8.33
C MET A 356 2.92 -4.77 -8.45
N PRO A 357 2.85 -3.70 -7.63
CA PRO A 357 1.91 -2.61 -7.87
C PRO A 357 2.20 -1.91 -9.21
N LEU A 358 1.21 -1.17 -9.74
CA LEU A 358 1.30 -0.63 -11.10
C LEU A 358 2.50 0.32 -11.31
N THR A 359 2.93 1.09 -10.31
CA THR A 359 4.06 2.02 -10.47
C THR A 359 5.34 1.26 -10.79
N GLU A 360 5.71 0.32 -9.92
CA GLU A 360 6.94 -0.46 -9.98
C GLU A 360 6.92 -1.41 -11.19
N GLY A 361 5.77 -2.03 -11.48
CA GLY A 361 5.58 -2.87 -12.66
C GLY A 361 5.70 -2.09 -13.98
N LEU A 362 5.02 -0.94 -14.10
CA LEU A 362 5.05 -0.12 -15.33
C LEU A 362 6.45 0.41 -15.62
N MET A 363 7.12 0.94 -14.60
CA MET A 363 8.48 1.47 -14.74
C MET A 363 9.50 0.38 -15.04
N THR A 364 9.32 -0.83 -14.50
CA THR A 364 10.16 -1.99 -14.85
C THR A 364 10.04 -2.36 -16.33
N VAL A 365 8.81 -2.38 -16.88
CA VAL A 365 8.60 -2.65 -18.32
C VAL A 365 9.10 -1.49 -19.19
N HIS A 366 8.86 -0.24 -18.80
CA HIS A 366 9.36 0.92 -19.54
C HIS A 366 10.90 0.92 -19.63
N ASN A 367 11.59 0.82 -18.50
CA ASN A 367 13.05 0.80 -18.45
C ASN A 367 13.64 -0.41 -19.19
N ALA A 368 13.06 -1.60 -19.05
CA ALA A 368 13.51 -2.78 -19.80
C ALA A 368 13.44 -2.56 -21.32
N LEU A 369 12.32 -2.02 -21.83
CA LEU A 369 12.15 -1.74 -23.25
C LEU A 369 13.05 -0.60 -23.75
N VAL A 370 13.28 0.46 -22.96
CA VAL A 370 14.21 1.54 -23.34
C VAL A 370 15.64 1.01 -23.33
N GLY A 371 16.06 0.36 -22.24
CA GLY A 371 17.39 -0.23 -22.09
C GLY A 371 17.72 -1.27 -23.16
N CYS A 372 16.72 -1.95 -23.76
CA CYS A 372 16.91 -2.86 -24.88
C CYS A 372 16.72 -2.22 -26.27
N GLY A 373 16.39 -0.93 -26.36
CA GLY A 373 16.13 -0.20 -27.61
C GLY A 373 14.75 -0.43 -28.23
N LEU A 374 13.91 -1.27 -27.61
CA LEU A 374 12.62 -1.76 -28.14
C LEU A 374 11.43 -0.79 -27.92
N ARG A 375 11.57 0.21 -27.04
CA ARG A 375 10.44 1.08 -26.61
C ARG A 375 9.78 1.89 -27.74
N GLY A 376 10.51 2.18 -28.83
CA GLY A 376 9.98 2.93 -29.97
C GLY A 376 8.85 2.20 -30.71
N ASP A 377 8.97 0.87 -30.82
CA ASP A 377 8.07 0.03 -31.62
C ASP A 377 6.88 -0.53 -30.84
N ILE A 378 6.98 -0.57 -29.51
CA ILE A 378 6.01 -1.19 -28.61
C ILE A 378 5.27 -0.11 -27.81
N ARG A 379 3.93 -0.15 -27.78
CA ARG A 379 3.12 0.75 -26.94
C ARG A 379 2.83 0.17 -25.56
N LEU A 380 2.88 0.99 -24.51
CA LEU A 380 2.60 0.59 -23.14
C LEU A 380 1.20 1.03 -22.70
N GLY A 381 0.37 0.06 -22.31
CA GLY A 381 -0.90 0.29 -21.64
C GLY A 381 -0.75 0.17 -20.13
N ALA A 382 -1.45 0.99 -19.35
CA ALA A 382 -1.53 0.87 -17.90
C ALA A 382 -2.96 0.51 -17.43
N ALA A 383 -3.06 -0.44 -16.50
CA ALA A 383 -4.29 -0.83 -15.82
C ALA A 383 -4.02 -1.03 -14.31
N GLY A 384 -4.85 -0.45 -13.45
CA GLY A 384 -4.62 -0.47 -12.00
C GLY A 384 -5.14 0.77 -11.29
N LYS A 385 -6.38 0.69 -10.80
CA LYS A 385 -7.14 1.76 -10.10
C LYS A 385 -7.28 3.13 -10.81
N ILE A 386 -6.83 3.27 -12.06
CA ILE A 386 -6.98 4.48 -12.88
C ILE A 386 -8.47 4.85 -13.05
N VAL A 387 -8.88 6.01 -12.54
CA VAL A 387 -10.26 6.54 -12.63
C VAL A 387 -10.36 8.06 -12.85
N SER A 388 -9.28 8.81 -12.60
CA SER A 388 -9.21 10.26 -12.77
C SER A 388 -8.31 10.69 -13.94
N GLY A 389 -8.37 11.97 -14.32
CA GLY A 389 -7.43 12.53 -15.31
C GLY A 389 -5.99 12.58 -14.76
N THR A 390 -5.85 12.89 -13.47
CA THR A 390 -4.58 12.87 -12.74
C THR A 390 -3.94 11.48 -12.72
N ASP A 391 -4.72 10.40 -12.58
CA ASP A 391 -4.19 9.03 -12.67
C ASP A 391 -3.57 8.76 -14.04
N ILE A 392 -4.27 9.14 -15.12
CA ILE A 392 -3.82 8.95 -16.50
C ILE A 392 -2.51 9.72 -16.70
N VAL A 393 -2.49 11.03 -16.42
CA VAL A 393 -1.29 11.87 -16.57
C VAL A 393 -0.12 11.34 -15.73
N ARG A 394 -0.37 10.86 -14.50
CA ARG A 394 0.66 10.19 -13.69
C ARG A 394 1.22 8.95 -14.37
N ARG A 395 0.37 8.06 -14.92
CA ARG A 395 0.85 6.84 -15.60
C ARG A 395 1.56 7.15 -16.92
N LEU A 396 1.16 8.21 -17.63
CA LEU A 396 1.88 8.71 -18.81
C LEU A 396 3.29 9.20 -18.43
N ILE A 397 3.43 10.03 -17.39
CA ILE A 397 4.73 10.49 -16.87
C ILE A 397 5.60 9.32 -16.36
N GLN A 398 4.97 8.24 -15.87
CA GLN A 398 5.65 7.00 -15.46
C GLN A 398 5.95 6.05 -16.64
N GLY A 399 5.65 6.45 -17.88
CA GLY A 399 6.12 5.80 -19.09
C GLY A 399 5.10 4.97 -19.87
N ALA A 400 3.81 5.00 -19.51
CA ALA A 400 2.73 4.46 -20.35
C ALA A 400 2.41 5.39 -21.54
N ASP A 401 1.82 4.84 -22.59
CA ASP A 401 1.24 5.62 -23.70
C ASP A 401 -0.30 5.75 -23.55
N PHE A 402 -0.98 4.71 -23.06
CA PHE A 402 -2.43 4.71 -22.87
C PHE A 402 -2.86 4.04 -21.56
N CYS A 403 -4.10 4.27 -21.14
CA CYS A 403 -4.67 3.73 -19.92
C CYS A 403 -5.97 2.94 -20.18
N GLN A 404 -6.27 2.02 -19.27
CA GLN A 404 -7.55 1.31 -19.22
C GLN A 404 -8.17 1.34 -17.82
N SER A 405 -9.50 1.31 -17.73
CA SER A 405 -10.20 1.13 -16.45
C SER A 405 -11.27 0.04 -16.53
N ALA A 406 -11.22 -0.90 -15.58
CA ALA A 406 -12.28 -1.88 -15.35
C ALA A 406 -13.30 -1.30 -14.36
N ARG A 407 -12.88 -1.14 -13.10
CA ARG A 407 -13.76 -0.74 -11.99
C ARG A 407 -14.34 0.67 -12.14
N GLY A 408 -13.65 1.61 -12.80
CA GLY A 408 -14.22 2.92 -13.13
C GLY A 408 -15.43 2.80 -14.07
N MET A 409 -15.25 2.07 -15.18
CA MET A 409 -16.32 1.80 -16.15
C MET A 409 -17.48 0.99 -15.52
N MET A 410 -17.18 0.03 -14.63
CA MET A 410 -18.21 -0.65 -13.82
C MET A 410 -19.02 0.33 -12.96
N MET A 411 -18.36 1.29 -12.29
CA MET A 411 -19.03 2.28 -11.43
C MET A 411 -19.87 3.26 -12.26
N ALA A 412 -19.38 3.75 -13.40
CA ALA A 412 -20.18 4.53 -14.35
C ALA A 412 -21.42 3.76 -14.86
N THR A 413 -21.28 2.45 -15.09
CA THR A 413 -22.39 1.54 -15.43
C THR A 413 -23.38 1.33 -14.26
N GLY A 414 -22.98 1.61 -13.02
CA GLY A 414 -23.83 1.49 -11.82
C GLY A 414 -23.31 0.53 -10.73
N CYS A 415 -22.04 0.14 -10.72
CA CYS A 415 -21.46 -0.64 -9.63
C CYS A 415 -21.33 0.22 -8.37
N ILE A 416 -21.75 -0.30 -7.21
CA ILE A 416 -21.74 0.43 -5.92
C ILE A 416 -20.65 -0.05 -4.94
N GLN A 417 -19.60 -0.72 -5.43
CA GLN A 417 -18.54 -1.34 -4.61
C GLN A 417 -19.04 -2.39 -3.58
N ALA A 418 -20.19 -3.03 -3.82
CA ALA A 418 -20.80 -4.01 -2.90
C ALA A 418 -20.01 -5.32 -2.66
N GLN A 419 -18.88 -5.56 -3.35
CA GLN A 419 -17.94 -6.68 -3.17
C GLN A 419 -18.52 -8.12 -3.25
N ARG A 420 -19.77 -8.29 -3.72
CA ARG A 420 -20.47 -9.58 -3.91
C ARG A 420 -20.46 -10.08 -5.38
N CYS A 421 -19.37 -9.85 -6.10
CA CYS A 421 -19.25 -10.18 -7.54
C CYS A 421 -19.26 -11.70 -7.82
N HIS A 422 -18.73 -12.49 -6.89
CA HIS A 422 -18.63 -13.95 -6.98
C HIS A 422 -19.96 -14.66 -6.65
N THR A 423 -20.79 -14.12 -5.75
CA THR A 423 -22.01 -14.81 -5.25
C THR A 423 -23.15 -14.90 -6.28
N ASN A 424 -23.03 -14.19 -7.41
CA ASN A 424 -24.10 -13.95 -8.39
C ASN A 424 -25.23 -13.03 -7.89
N GLU A 425 -25.11 -12.42 -6.72
CA GLU A 425 -26.15 -11.57 -6.08
C GLU A 425 -25.81 -10.07 -6.14
N CYS A 426 -25.12 -9.61 -7.20
CA CYS A 426 -24.75 -8.21 -7.35
C CYS A 426 -25.99 -7.28 -7.32
N PRO A 427 -26.17 -6.42 -6.29
CA PRO A 427 -27.45 -5.76 -6.02
C PRO A 427 -27.81 -4.70 -7.07
N SER A 428 -26.83 -4.10 -7.74
CA SER A 428 -27.03 -3.14 -8.84
C SER A 428 -26.97 -3.78 -10.24
N GLY A 429 -26.98 -5.12 -10.33
CA GLY A 429 -27.12 -5.81 -11.61
C GLY A 429 -25.86 -5.93 -12.48
N VAL A 430 -24.73 -5.32 -12.08
CA VAL A 430 -23.51 -5.25 -12.91
C VAL A 430 -22.79 -6.60 -13.04
N ALA A 431 -22.61 -7.33 -11.93
CA ALA A 431 -21.77 -8.53 -11.87
C ALA A 431 -22.59 -9.82 -11.61
N THR A 432 -23.73 -9.99 -12.29
CA THR A 432 -24.69 -11.10 -12.06
C THR A 432 -25.33 -11.60 -13.35
N GLN A 433 -25.65 -12.89 -13.40
CA GLN A 433 -26.45 -13.52 -14.46
C GLN A 433 -27.93 -13.69 -14.08
N ASN A 434 -28.37 -13.11 -12.96
CA ASN A 434 -29.77 -13.16 -12.52
C ASN A 434 -30.60 -12.07 -13.24
N PRO A 435 -31.58 -12.43 -14.11
CA PRO A 435 -32.38 -11.45 -14.85
C PRO A 435 -33.23 -10.54 -13.97
N ARG A 436 -33.55 -10.95 -12.74
CA ARG A 436 -34.28 -10.10 -11.78
C ARG A 436 -33.44 -8.94 -11.26
N LEU A 437 -32.11 -9.06 -11.31
CA LEU A 437 -31.14 -8.05 -10.87
C LEU A 437 -30.61 -7.22 -12.04
N TYR A 438 -30.08 -7.84 -13.11
CA TYR A 438 -29.45 -7.07 -14.20
C TYR A 438 -30.44 -6.22 -15.02
N ARG A 439 -31.75 -6.50 -14.96
CA ARG A 439 -32.80 -5.61 -15.49
C ARG A 439 -32.85 -4.22 -14.83
N GLY A 440 -32.16 -4.01 -13.71
CA GLY A 440 -31.99 -2.69 -13.09
C GLY A 440 -30.99 -1.78 -13.84
N ILE A 441 -30.21 -2.34 -14.77
CA ILE A 441 -29.37 -1.57 -15.69
C ILE A 441 -30.21 -1.26 -16.94
N ASP A 442 -30.66 -0.01 -17.05
CA ASP A 442 -31.16 0.53 -18.31
C ASP A 442 -29.98 0.76 -19.26
N VAL A 443 -29.94 0.00 -20.35
CA VAL A 443 -28.79 -0.02 -21.28
C VAL A 443 -28.59 1.34 -21.99
N PRO A 444 -29.63 2.02 -22.52
CA PRO A 444 -29.46 3.34 -23.13
C PRO A 444 -28.94 4.41 -22.16
N SER A 445 -29.49 4.51 -20.95
CA SER A 445 -28.99 5.43 -19.92
C SER A 445 -27.55 5.10 -19.56
N LYS A 446 -27.23 3.84 -19.27
CA LYS A 446 -25.88 3.46 -18.80
C LYS A 446 -24.81 3.48 -19.90
N ALA A 447 -25.20 3.41 -21.17
CA ALA A 447 -24.31 3.73 -22.28
C ALA A 447 -23.91 5.21 -22.28
N ALA A 448 -24.87 6.12 -22.10
CA ALA A 448 -24.60 7.55 -22.02
C ALA A 448 -23.83 7.94 -20.74
N ASP A 449 -24.03 7.23 -19.63
CA ASP A 449 -23.25 7.41 -18.40
C ASP A 449 -21.77 7.01 -18.59
N VAL A 450 -21.50 5.89 -19.29
CA VAL A 450 -20.14 5.44 -19.61
C VAL A 450 -19.44 6.38 -20.61
N GLU A 451 -20.16 6.84 -21.64
CA GLU A 451 -19.70 7.86 -22.59
C GLU A 451 -19.27 9.15 -21.89
N ARG A 452 -20.10 9.70 -20.98
CA ARG A 452 -19.77 10.93 -20.25
C ARG A 452 -18.63 10.74 -19.25
N PHE A 453 -18.57 9.60 -18.57
CA PHE A 453 -17.44 9.27 -17.68
C PHE A 453 -16.11 9.22 -18.44
N HIS A 454 -16.08 8.63 -19.64
CA HIS A 454 -14.91 8.67 -20.52
C HIS A 454 -14.57 10.10 -20.94
N ALA A 455 -15.52 10.80 -21.59
CA ALA A 455 -15.26 12.09 -22.21
C ALA A 455 -14.78 13.14 -21.20
N LEU A 456 -15.43 13.26 -20.04
CA LEU A 456 -15.02 14.20 -18.98
C LEU A 456 -13.71 13.79 -18.28
N THR A 457 -13.30 12.52 -18.40
CA THR A 457 -11.99 12.06 -17.88
C THR A 457 -10.86 12.36 -18.86
N VAL A 458 -11.09 12.25 -20.17
CA VAL A 458 -10.12 12.66 -21.20
C VAL A 458 -10.03 14.19 -21.30
N GLU A 459 -11.11 14.93 -21.06
CA GLU A 459 -11.09 16.40 -21.00
C GLU A 459 -10.21 16.93 -19.86
N GLU A 460 -10.30 16.29 -18.69
CA GLU A 460 -9.42 16.59 -17.56
C GLU A 460 -7.94 16.33 -17.91
N VAL A 461 -7.63 15.29 -18.69
CA VAL A 461 -6.26 15.05 -19.18
C VAL A 461 -5.79 16.21 -20.08
N ARG A 462 -6.63 16.68 -21.02
CA ARG A 462 -6.31 17.85 -21.86
C ARG A 462 -6.05 19.11 -21.02
N GLN A 463 -6.87 19.35 -20.00
CA GLN A 463 -6.72 20.48 -19.07
C GLN A 463 -5.44 20.36 -18.22
N ILE A 464 -5.12 19.18 -17.67
CA ILE A 464 -3.92 18.96 -16.87
C ILE A 464 -2.64 19.06 -17.72
N VAL A 465 -2.64 18.51 -18.95
CA VAL A 465 -1.51 18.61 -19.90
C VAL A 465 -1.18 20.08 -20.21
N SER A 466 -2.19 20.90 -20.54
CA SER A 466 -2.04 22.36 -20.68
C SER A 466 -1.53 23.02 -19.39
N THR A 467 -2.05 22.62 -18.22
CA THR A 467 -1.64 23.17 -16.91
C THR A 467 -0.18 22.83 -16.56
N LEU A 468 0.34 21.70 -17.03
CA LEU A 468 1.77 21.34 -16.94
C LEU A 468 2.68 22.14 -17.88
N GLY A 469 2.13 22.96 -18.78
CA GLY A 469 2.90 23.82 -19.68
C GLY A 469 3.18 23.23 -21.07
N VAL A 470 2.51 22.14 -21.44
CA VAL A 470 2.74 21.42 -22.71
C VAL A 470 1.46 21.26 -23.54
N ASP A 471 1.63 21.22 -24.86
CA ASP A 471 0.52 21.21 -25.83
C ASP A 471 0.06 19.80 -26.25
N SER A 472 0.74 18.74 -25.78
CA SER A 472 0.33 17.34 -25.97
C SER A 472 0.91 16.41 -24.88
N PRO A 473 0.35 15.19 -24.69
CA PRO A 473 0.93 14.16 -23.83
C PRO A 473 2.38 13.80 -24.14
N ASP A 474 2.81 13.94 -25.40
CA ASP A 474 4.18 13.65 -25.86
C ASP A 474 5.22 14.59 -25.22
N GLY A 475 4.80 15.75 -24.70
CA GLY A 475 5.64 16.68 -23.96
C GLY A 475 5.80 16.37 -22.47
N LEU A 476 5.10 15.35 -21.94
CA LEU A 476 5.19 14.97 -20.53
C LEU A 476 6.55 14.33 -20.22
N HIS A 477 7.22 14.80 -19.16
CA HIS A 477 8.52 14.26 -18.72
C HIS A 477 8.56 14.02 -17.21
N HIS A 478 9.48 13.14 -16.77
CA HIS A 478 9.54 12.62 -15.40
C HIS A 478 9.74 13.69 -14.30
N GLU A 479 10.09 14.93 -14.65
CA GLU A 479 10.18 16.03 -13.68
C GLU A 479 8.82 16.62 -13.28
N MET A 480 7.79 16.45 -14.13
CA MET A 480 6.45 17.01 -13.92
C MET A 480 5.65 16.33 -12.81
N LEU A 481 6.09 15.16 -12.35
CA LEU A 481 5.49 14.40 -11.25
C LEU A 481 6.46 14.41 -10.06
N VAL A 482 5.99 14.88 -8.91
CA VAL A 482 6.78 15.05 -7.69
C VAL A 482 6.21 14.20 -6.56
N ARG A 483 7.08 13.46 -5.86
CA ARG A 483 6.73 12.62 -4.72
C ARG A 483 7.44 13.11 -3.47
N ARG A 484 6.71 13.16 -2.36
CA ARG A 484 7.26 13.41 -1.03
C ARG A 484 7.91 12.11 -0.52
N VAL A 485 9.21 12.16 -0.23
CA VAL A 485 9.99 11.00 0.25
C VAL A 485 10.26 11.05 1.75
N SER A 486 10.21 12.24 2.35
CA SER A 486 10.15 12.42 3.82
C SER A 486 9.33 13.68 4.16
N GLN A 487 9.10 13.96 5.44
CA GLN A 487 8.46 15.21 5.86
C GLN A 487 9.18 16.46 5.32
N THR A 488 10.51 16.41 5.20
CA THR A 488 11.36 17.52 4.73
C THR A 488 11.72 17.45 3.24
N ARG A 489 11.78 16.26 2.62
CA ARG A 489 12.31 16.04 1.26
C ARG A 489 11.23 15.63 0.26
N THR A 490 11.22 16.31 -0.88
CA THR A 490 10.47 15.95 -2.10
C THR A 490 11.46 15.72 -3.24
N LEU A 491 11.19 14.73 -4.09
CA LEU A 491 11.95 14.46 -5.32
C LEU A 491 10.99 14.38 -6.51
N ASN A 492 11.43 14.85 -7.67
CA ASN A 492 10.70 14.57 -8.91
C ASN A 492 10.97 13.13 -9.40
N TYR A 493 10.15 12.58 -10.29
CA TYR A 493 10.32 11.20 -10.74
C TYR A 493 11.62 10.97 -11.54
N ALA A 494 12.21 12.01 -12.16
CA ALA A 494 13.54 11.92 -12.77
C ALA A 494 14.68 11.73 -11.76
N GLN A 495 14.48 12.15 -10.51
CA GLN A 495 15.43 12.03 -9.39
C GLN A 495 15.11 10.87 -8.44
N PHE A 496 13.82 10.49 -8.34
CA PHE A 496 13.33 9.46 -7.43
C PHE A 496 13.58 8.04 -7.93
N ASN A 497 13.75 7.86 -9.24
CA ASN A 497 13.96 6.57 -9.88
C ASN A 497 15.11 6.61 -10.88
N GLU A 498 15.72 5.45 -11.09
CA GLU A 498 16.61 5.20 -12.21
C GLU A 498 15.80 5.13 -13.52
N TRP A 499 16.30 5.80 -14.55
CA TRP A 499 15.75 5.75 -15.91
C TRP A 499 16.87 5.35 -16.88
N LEU A 500 16.64 4.27 -17.65
CA LEU A 500 17.67 3.71 -18.53
C LEU A 500 17.76 4.49 -19.84
N ARG A 501 18.97 4.60 -20.40
CA ARG A 501 19.18 5.17 -21.74
C ARG A 501 18.86 4.13 -22.83
N PRO A 502 18.45 4.55 -24.04
CA PRO A 502 18.27 3.65 -25.18
C PRO A 502 19.48 2.74 -25.40
N GLY A 503 19.26 1.42 -25.43
CA GLY A 503 20.32 0.41 -25.66
C GLY A 503 21.22 0.09 -24.45
N GLN A 504 21.06 0.76 -23.31
CA GLN A 504 21.99 0.63 -22.18
C GLN A 504 22.11 -0.79 -21.60
N LEU A 505 21.07 -1.62 -21.65
CA LEU A 505 21.15 -3.03 -21.20
C LEU A 505 21.91 -3.93 -22.18
N LEU A 506 22.24 -3.44 -23.38
CA LEU A 506 23.04 -4.16 -24.37
C LEU A 506 24.53 -3.83 -24.22
N ASP A 507 24.84 -2.55 -23.96
CA ASP A 507 26.21 -2.02 -23.93
C ASP A 507 26.84 -2.01 -22.52
N ASP A 508 26.11 -1.51 -21.51
CA ASP A 508 26.62 -1.22 -20.15
C ASP A 508 25.47 -1.26 -19.12
N PRO A 509 25.01 -2.47 -18.72
CA PRO A 509 23.91 -2.63 -17.78
C PRO A 509 24.26 -2.07 -16.39
N PRO A 510 23.46 -1.17 -15.79
CA PRO A 510 23.71 -0.68 -14.45
C PRO A 510 23.74 -1.81 -13.42
N GLN A 511 24.49 -1.63 -12.33
CA GLN A 511 24.71 -2.66 -11.31
C GLN A 511 23.41 -3.33 -10.82
N ASP A 512 22.36 -2.53 -10.58
CA ASP A 512 21.04 -2.99 -10.11
C ASP A 512 20.26 -3.81 -11.16
N TRP A 513 20.63 -3.72 -12.44
CA TRP A 513 20.05 -4.50 -13.55
C TRP A 513 20.97 -5.61 -14.04
N ALA A 514 22.28 -5.48 -13.85
CA ALA A 514 23.29 -6.37 -14.43
C ALA A 514 23.09 -7.84 -14.03
N GLY A 515 22.80 -8.13 -12.76
CA GLY A 515 22.55 -9.49 -12.29
C GLY A 515 21.27 -10.10 -12.89
N ASP A 516 20.16 -9.36 -12.87
CA ASP A 516 18.89 -9.80 -13.47
C ASP A 516 19.00 -9.96 -15.00
N TRP A 517 19.79 -9.11 -15.64
CA TRP A 517 20.12 -9.21 -17.07
C TRP A 517 21.02 -10.41 -17.37
N GLU A 518 22.09 -10.66 -16.60
CA GLU A 518 22.94 -11.85 -16.76
C GLU A 518 22.11 -13.14 -16.62
N LEU A 519 21.16 -13.16 -15.67
CA LEU A 519 20.32 -14.31 -15.38
C LEU A 519 19.13 -14.48 -16.34
N ALA A 520 18.63 -13.42 -16.98
CA ALA A 520 17.53 -13.49 -17.96
C ALA A 520 17.89 -14.36 -19.19
N ARG A 521 16.98 -15.25 -19.60
CA ARG A 521 17.12 -16.20 -20.71
C ARG A 521 15.92 -16.07 -21.63
N ALA A 522 16.10 -16.09 -22.95
CA ALA A 522 14.99 -16.01 -23.90
C ALA A 522 14.20 -17.33 -24.01
N GLU A 523 14.78 -18.40 -23.46
CA GLU A 523 14.35 -19.79 -23.55
C GLU A 523 13.55 -20.26 -22.33
N HIS A 524 13.36 -19.42 -21.30
CA HIS A 524 12.78 -19.83 -20.01
C HIS A 524 12.14 -18.68 -19.23
N PHE A 525 11.00 -18.93 -18.58
CA PHE A 525 10.34 -18.00 -17.64
C PHE A 525 10.58 -18.40 -16.17
N GLY A 526 10.75 -17.41 -15.30
CA GLY A 526 10.85 -17.58 -13.85
C GLY A 526 12.27 -17.89 -13.34
N PRO A 527 12.41 -18.50 -12.14
CA PRO A 527 13.71 -18.83 -11.56
C PRO A 527 14.47 -19.84 -12.44
N PRO A 528 15.81 -19.87 -12.40
CA PRO A 528 16.60 -20.71 -13.30
C PRO A 528 16.33 -22.18 -12.99
N ALA A 529 16.28 -23.02 -14.04
CA ALA A 529 16.22 -24.47 -13.86
C ALA A 529 17.43 -24.94 -13.04
N MET A 530 17.17 -25.52 -11.86
CA MET A 530 18.21 -26.04 -10.97
C MET A 530 18.98 -27.17 -11.68
N ALA A 531 20.25 -26.90 -11.99
CA ALA A 531 21.08 -27.80 -12.80
C ALA A 531 21.53 -29.04 -12.02
N GLY A 532 20.65 -30.05 -11.93
CA GLY A 532 21.00 -31.42 -11.54
C GLY A 532 21.45 -31.63 -10.09
N GLY A 533 21.17 -30.70 -9.18
CA GLY A 533 21.62 -30.74 -7.78
C GLY A 533 20.50 -30.58 -6.75
N THR A 534 20.72 -31.17 -5.57
CA THR A 534 19.95 -30.94 -4.32
C THR A 534 19.80 -29.43 -4.07
N PRO A 535 18.65 -28.93 -3.54
CA PRO A 535 18.43 -27.49 -3.37
C PRO A 535 19.44 -26.82 -2.43
N GLN A 536 20.49 -26.27 -3.02
CA GLN A 536 21.40 -25.32 -2.38
C GLN A 536 20.63 -24.01 -2.17
N ARG A 537 19.98 -23.91 -1.01
CA ARG A 537 19.05 -22.83 -0.63
C ARG A 537 19.66 -21.44 -0.70
N TYR A 538 20.98 -21.35 -0.59
CA TYR A 538 21.77 -20.15 -0.81
C TYR A 538 23.07 -20.52 -1.53
N LEU A 539 23.13 -20.32 -2.85
CA LEU A 539 24.39 -20.11 -3.55
C LEU A 539 24.30 -18.83 -4.39
N TRP A 540 25.15 -17.89 -4.02
CA TRP A 540 25.42 -16.64 -4.71
C TRP A 540 26.16 -16.95 -6.04
N PRO A 541 25.78 -16.36 -7.19
CA PRO A 541 26.46 -16.59 -8.47
C PRO A 541 27.94 -16.25 -8.38
N ALA A 542 28.82 -17.11 -8.89
CA ALA A 542 30.27 -16.88 -8.83
C ALA A 542 30.78 -15.71 -9.70
N SER A 543 29.92 -15.15 -10.57
CA SER A 543 30.16 -13.88 -11.29
C SER A 543 30.00 -12.65 -10.39
N LEU A 544 29.20 -12.75 -9.33
CA LEU A 544 29.14 -11.79 -8.25
C LEU A 544 30.16 -12.22 -7.18
N THR A 545 31.21 -11.45 -6.94
CA THR A 545 32.04 -11.64 -5.74
C THR A 545 31.35 -10.96 -4.57
N PRO A 546 31.06 -11.63 -3.43
CA PRO A 546 30.74 -10.92 -2.20
C PRO A 546 31.92 -10.02 -1.82
N PRO A 547 31.71 -8.83 -1.21
CA PRO A 547 32.81 -8.11 -0.58
C PRO A 547 33.50 -9.06 0.42
N ALA A 548 34.83 -9.16 0.33
CA ALA A 548 35.58 -10.26 0.93
C ALA A 548 35.38 -10.32 2.45
N GLY A 549 34.95 -11.48 2.97
CA GLY A 549 34.72 -11.65 4.42
C GLY A 549 33.89 -12.86 4.84
N ILE A 550 33.16 -13.54 3.94
CA ILE A 550 32.32 -14.69 4.29
C ILE A 550 32.99 -16.00 3.85
N GLN A 551 33.62 -16.71 4.80
CA GLN A 551 33.92 -18.14 4.69
C GLN A 551 32.91 -18.94 5.51
N GLU A 552 32.33 -20.00 4.92
CA GLU A 552 31.47 -20.94 5.65
C GLU A 552 32.31 -21.82 6.59
N THR A 553 32.00 -21.83 7.89
CA THR A 553 32.45 -22.89 8.80
C THR A 553 31.29 -23.44 9.61
N SER A 554 30.63 -24.49 9.10
CA SER A 554 29.70 -25.31 9.89
C SER A 554 30.45 -26.46 10.57
N ARG A 555 30.53 -26.45 11.91
CA ARG A 555 30.61 -27.61 12.83
C ARG A 555 30.82 -27.18 14.28
N LEU A 556 30.34 -28.00 15.21
CA LEU A 556 30.69 -27.90 16.63
C LEU A 556 32.16 -28.34 16.84
N GLY A 557 32.88 -27.60 17.68
CA GLY A 557 34.23 -27.95 18.16
C GLY A 557 34.63 -26.98 19.27
N VAL A 558 35.24 -27.49 20.35
CA VAL A 558 35.54 -26.68 21.56
C VAL A 558 37.06 -26.52 21.73
N HIS A 559 37.44 -25.39 22.33
CA HIS A 559 38.72 -25.07 22.98
C HIS A 559 39.92 -24.49 22.18
N THR A 560 40.37 -23.34 22.69
CA THR A 560 41.76 -22.87 22.91
C THR A 560 42.70 -22.61 21.71
N GLY A 561 43.11 -21.35 21.59
CA GLY A 561 44.29 -20.89 20.83
C GLY A 561 44.40 -19.37 20.86
N ALA A 562 45.49 -18.81 21.40
CA ALA A 562 45.65 -17.37 21.61
C ALA A 562 46.23 -16.63 20.38
N MET A 563 45.87 -15.34 20.23
CA MET A 563 46.60 -14.21 19.58
C MET A 563 47.17 -14.45 18.16
N THR A 564 47.03 -13.52 17.19
CA THR A 564 47.48 -12.12 17.25
C THR A 564 46.65 -11.19 16.36
N ALA A 565 46.75 -9.88 16.59
CA ALA A 565 46.13 -8.85 15.75
C ALA A 565 46.84 -8.66 14.39
N ALA A 566 46.07 -8.48 13.32
CA ALA A 566 46.52 -7.89 12.05
C ALA A 566 45.33 -7.36 11.22
N ASN A 567 45.40 -6.06 10.89
CA ASN A 567 44.76 -5.33 9.79
C ASN A 567 43.21 -5.27 9.68
N HIS A 568 42.74 -4.05 9.44
CA HIS A 568 41.33 -3.65 9.37
C HIS A 568 41.11 -2.85 8.09
N GLU A 569 40.54 -3.50 7.07
CA GLU A 569 40.10 -2.92 5.78
C GLU A 569 38.90 -3.77 5.32
N GLY A 570 37.74 -3.24 4.92
CA GLY A 570 37.24 -1.87 5.03
C GLY A 570 35.72 -1.87 4.79
N ARG A 571 34.94 -1.70 5.84
CA ARG A 571 33.49 -1.49 5.82
C ARG A 571 33.18 -0.43 6.86
N ASP A 572 32.62 0.69 6.44
CA ASP A 572 32.12 1.70 7.37
C ASP A 572 30.86 1.15 8.05
N VAL A 573 31.02 0.70 9.28
CA VAL A 573 29.94 0.28 10.17
C VAL A 573 29.63 1.45 11.10
N GLU A 574 28.36 1.81 11.25
CA GLU A 574 27.97 3.02 11.97
C GLU A 574 28.20 2.93 13.48
N ALA A 575 27.96 1.75 14.06
CA ALA A 575 28.27 1.38 15.44
C ALA A 575 28.09 -0.14 15.65
N THR A 576 28.60 -0.66 16.76
CA THR A 576 28.43 -2.04 17.24
C THR A 576 27.37 -2.10 18.33
N LEU A 577 26.31 -2.88 18.11
CA LEU A 577 25.18 -2.98 19.03
C LEU A 577 25.13 -4.35 19.72
N LEU A 578 24.59 -4.38 20.95
CA LEU A 578 24.24 -5.61 21.64
C LEU A 578 22.72 -5.68 21.88
N VAL A 579 22.03 -6.55 21.12
CA VAL A 579 20.58 -6.77 21.22
C VAL A 579 20.27 -7.91 22.20
N VAL A 580 19.51 -7.60 23.24
CA VAL A 580 19.17 -8.51 24.34
C VAL A 580 17.65 -8.54 24.49
N ASP A 581 17.06 -9.66 24.11
CA ASP A 581 15.61 -9.93 24.13
C ASP A 581 15.47 -11.45 24.21
N ASP A 582 14.57 -12.02 25.01
CA ASP A 582 14.47 -13.48 25.15
C ASP A 582 13.66 -14.14 24.02
N GLU A 583 12.68 -13.42 23.46
CA GLU A 583 11.86 -13.86 22.33
C GLU A 583 12.72 -14.01 21.05
N PRO A 584 12.94 -15.23 20.54
CA PRO A 584 13.85 -15.45 19.42
C PRO A 584 13.42 -14.69 18.15
N ASN A 585 12.11 -14.56 17.92
CA ASN A 585 11.56 -13.85 16.77
C ASN A 585 11.85 -12.35 16.83
N ILE A 586 11.78 -11.72 18.01
CA ILE A 586 12.05 -10.28 18.16
C ILE A 586 13.56 -10.03 18.11
N ARG A 587 14.35 -10.84 18.80
CA ARG A 587 15.82 -10.80 18.75
C ARG A 587 16.36 -10.95 17.32
N GLU A 588 15.83 -11.89 16.53
CA GLU A 588 16.24 -12.10 15.13
C GLU A 588 15.75 -10.98 14.20
N LEU A 589 14.51 -10.49 14.37
CA LEU A 589 13.97 -9.36 13.63
C LEU A 589 14.79 -8.08 13.86
N LEU A 590 15.07 -7.73 15.13
CA LEU A 590 15.90 -6.59 15.51
C LEU A 590 17.33 -6.74 14.97
N SER A 591 17.96 -7.88 15.20
CA SER A 591 19.35 -8.12 14.75
C SER A 591 19.47 -7.99 13.23
N THR A 592 18.53 -8.54 12.47
CA THR A 592 18.53 -8.46 11.00
C THR A 592 18.28 -7.03 10.51
N SER A 593 17.33 -6.32 11.13
CA SER A 593 16.94 -4.97 10.69
C SER A 593 17.98 -3.92 11.03
N LEU A 594 18.63 -4.04 12.19
CA LEU A 594 19.73 -3.15 12.60
C LEU A 594 21.00 -3.40 11.77
N ARG A 595 21.29 -4.65 11.42
CA ARG A 595 22.34 -4.99 10.44
C ARG A 595 22.05 -4.42 9.05
N PHE A 596 20.79 -4.39 8.62
CA PHE A 596 20.38 -3.73 7.38
C PHE A 596 20.45 -2.19 7.46
N ALA A 597 20.31 -1.62 8.66
CA ALA A 597 20.34 -0.18 8.89
C ALA A 597 21.76 0.44 8.89
N GLY A 598 22.82 -0.36 9.03
CA GLY A 598 24.23 0.08 9.00
C GLY A 598 25.10 -0.35 10.20
N PHE A 599 24.52 -1.03 11.18
CA PHE A 599 25.21 -1.45 12.42
C PHE A 599 25.77 -2.87 12.33
N ASP A 600 26.83 -3.21 13.09
CA ASP A 600 27.04 -4.61 13.47
C ASP A 600 26.26 -4.90 14.75
N VAL A 601 25.83 -6.14 14.93
CA VAL A 601 24.91 -6.52 16.00
C VAL A 601 25.27 -7.87 16.57
N VAL A 602 25.79 -7.86 17.79
CA VAL A 602 25.86 -9.03 18.67
C VAL A 602 24.49 -9.20 19.35
N SER A 603 24.09 -10.43 19.70
CA SER A 603 22.84 -10.64 20.43
C SER A 603 22.93 -11.71 21.52
N ALA A 604 22.07 -11.57 22.54
CA ALA A 604 22.03 -12.41 23.73
C ALA A 604 20.57 -12.80 24.04
N ALA A 605 20.36 -14.00 24.60
CA ALA A 605 19.01 -14.49 24.93
C ALA A 605 18.63 -14.36 26.42
N ASN A 606 19.50 -13.77 27.25
CA ASN A 606 19.35 -13.64 28.71
C ASN A 606 20.37 -12.64 29.27
N GLY A 607 20.18 -12.18 30.51
CA GLY A 607 21.01 -11.16 31.16
C GLY A 607 22.43 -11.64 31.48
N ALA A 608 22.61 -12.90 31.88
CA ALA A 608 23.93 -13.47 32.14
C ALA A 608 24.79 -13.54 30.87
N GLU A 609 24.18 -13.87 29.73
CA GLU A 609 24.83 -13.83 28.43
C GLU A 609 25.11 -12.40 27.95
N ALA A 610 24.18 -11.47 28.18
CA ALA A 610 24.38 -10.05 27.87
C ALA A 610 25.58 -9.45 28.60
N LEU A 611 25.73 -9.72 29.91
CA LEU A 611 26.89 -9.28 30.69
C LEU A 611 28.20 -9.84 30.13
N ARG A 612 28.22 -11.14 29.79
CA ARG A 612 29.38 -11.81 29.19
C ARG A 612 29.74 -11.25 27.80
N LEU A 613 28.74 -10.87 26.99
CA LEU A 613 28.97 -10.34 25.65
C LEU A 613 29.35 -8.85 25.66
N ALA A 614 28.80 -8.06 26.59
CA ALA A 614 29.21 -6.66 26.79
C ALA A 614 30.68 -6.52 27.23
N GLU A 615 31.24 -7.53 27.92
CA GLU A 615 32.67 -7.62 28.24
C GLU A 615 33.54 -8.06 27.05
N GLN A 616 32.99 -8.86 26.12
CA GLN A 616 33.76 -9.49 25.03
C GLN A 616 33.69 -8.77 23.68
N ALA A 617 32.61 -8.03 23.43
CA ALA A 617 32.36 -7.33 22.17
C ALA A 617 32.42 -5.80 22.28
N GLU A 618 32.53 -5.28 23.51
CA GLU A 618 32.62 -3.85 23.86
C GLU A 618 31.71 -2.94 23.00
N PRO A 619 30.39 -3.21 22.98
CA PRO A 619 29.45 -2.54 22.08
C PRO A 619 29.26 -1.06 22.44
N ASP A 620 29.06 -0.23 21.42
CA ASP A 620 28.77 1.20 21.54
C ASP A 620 27.38 1.48 22.15
N LEU A 621 26.44 0.52 22.06
CA LEU A 621 25.09 0.63 22.63
C LEU A 621 24.42 -0.74 22.86
N LEU A 622 23.68 -0.87 23.98
CA LEU A 622 22.77 -1.99 24.25
C LEU A 622 21.32 -1.66 23.85
N VAL A 623 20.66 -2.59 23.18
CA VAL A 623 19.20 -2.60 23.00
C VAL A 623 18.66 -3.73 23.87
N LEU A 624 17.96 -3.40 24.95
CA LEU A 624 17.79 -4.30 26.09
C LEU A 624 16.33 -4.41 26.54
N ASP A 625 15.73 -5.58 26.46
CA ASP A 625 14.44 -5.84 27.11
C ASP A 625 14.57 -5.75 28.63
N VAL A 626 13.57 -5.15 29.26
CA VAL A 626 13.38 -5.12 30.71
C VAL A 626 13.08 -6.54 31.24
N MET A 627 12.36 -7.36 30.48
CA MET A 627 11.82 -8.66 30.90
C MET A 627 12.66 -9.82 30.35
N LEU A 628 13.75 -10.18 31.03
CA LEU A 628 14.59 -11.34 30.69
C LEU A 628 14.39 -12.50 31.71
N PRO A 629 14.62 -13.76 31.31
CA PRO A 629 14.24 -14.94 32.12
C PRO A 629 15.10 -15.20 33.36
N ASP A 630 16.23 -14.52 33.54
CA ASP A 630 17.21 -14.76 34.61
C ASP A 630 17.47 -13.55 35.53
N MET A 631 17.32 -12.32 35.03
CA MET A 631 17.31 -11.07 35.82
C MET A 631 16.67 -9.94 35.00
N ASP A 632 16.08 -8.93 35.65
CA ASP A 632 15.55 -7.77 34.92
C ASP A 632 16.66 -6.98 34.18
N GLY A 633 16.30 -6.33 33.06
CA GLY A 633 17.23 -5.52 32.26
C GLY A 633 17.88 -4.39 33.05
N PHE A 634 17.16 -3.78 34.01
CA PHE A 634 17.72 -2.76 34.90
C PHE A 634 18.87 -3.30 35.77
N THR A 635 18.85 -4.59 36.11
CA THR A 635 19.89 -5.30 36.86
C THR A 635 21.09 -5.65 35.98
N VAL A 636 20.89 -5.88 34.67
CA VAL A 636 22.00 -5.96 33.70
C VAL A 636 22.75 -4.62 33.65
N THR A 637 22.05 -3.51 33.40
CA THR A 637 22.65 -2.16 33.37
C THR A 637 23.37 -1.82 34.68
N ARG A 638 22.74 -2.09 35.83
CA ARG A 638 23.32 -1.83 37.15
C ARG A 638 24.63 -2.60 37.38
N ARG A 639 24.73 -3.85 36.90
CA ARG A 639 25.95 -4.66 36.99
C ARG A 639 27.05 -4.16 36.04
N LEU A 640 26.71 -3.68 34.85
CA LEU A 640 27.67 -3.05 33.94
C LEU A 640 28.27 -1.78 34.56
N ARG A 641 27.42 -0.89 35.11
CA ARG A 641 27.88 0.31 35.83
C ARG A 641 28.70 -0.01 37.09
N GLN A 642 28.36 -1.08 37.82
CA GLN A 642 29.18 -1.57 38.95
C GLN A 642 30.54 -2.16 38.53
N ALA A 643 30.70 -2.52 37.26
CA ALA A 643 31.96 -2.95 36.64
C ALA A 643 32.65 -1.83 35.84
N ASP A 644 32.30 -0.56 36.12
CA ASP A 644 32.82 0.66 35.46
C ASP A 644 32.55 0.74 33.94
N ARG A 645 31.63 -0.08 33.42
CA ARG A 645 31.25 -0.10 31.99
C ARG A 645 30.02 0.80 31.75
N HIS A 646 30.31 2.02 31.29
CA HIS A 646 29.32 3.08 31.01
C HIS A 646 28.70 3.01 29.60
N ILE A 647 28.46 1.80 29.08
CA ILE A 647 27.83 1.58 27.77
C ILE A 647 26.37 2.13 27.75
N PRO A 648 25.97 2.93 26.75
CA PRO A 648 24.60 3.42 26.56
C PRO A 648 23.54 2.31 26.41
N VAL A 649 22.32 2.54 26.86
CA VAL A 649 21.22 1.55 26.86
C VAL A 649 19.90 2.14 26.37
N VAL A 650 19.33 1.53 25.33
CA VAL A 650 17.93 1.72 24.89
C VAL A 650 17.09 0.57 25.43
N PHE A 651 16.13 0.86 26.32
CA PHE A 651 15.26 -0.17 26.88
C PHE A 651 14.07 -0.52 25.97
N LEU A 652 13.77 -1.80 25.81
CA LEU A 652 12.50 -2.29 25.26
C LEU A 652 11.56 -2.63 26.42
N THR A 653 10.32 -2.13 26.39
CA THR A 653 9.39 -2.25 27.53
C THR A 653 7.94 -2.46 27.09
N ALA A 654 7.13 -3.16 27.88
CA ALA A 654 5.72 -3.40 27.57
C ALA A 654 4.85 -2.16 27.85
N ARG A 655 3.83 -1.94 27.02
CA ARG A 655 2.99 -0.72 27.05
C ARG A 655 2.25 -0.49 28.38
N ASP A 656 1.83 -1.58 29.05
CA ASP A 656 0.81 -1.57 30.10
C ASP A 656 1.33 -1.61 31.55
N ASP A 657 2.62 -1.88 31.82
CA ASP A 657 3.06 -1.89 33.22
C ASP A 657 3.25 -0.46 33.75
N THR A 658 2.57 -0.17 34.87
CA THR A 658 2.61 1.11 35.56
C THR A 658 3.64 1.13 36.70
N SER A 659 4.24 -0.02 37.01
CA SER A 659 5.32 -0.20 37.99
C SER A 659 6.68 0.27 37.42
N ASP A 660 7.05 -0.22 36.22
CA ASP A 660 8.40 -0.01 35.67
C ASP A 660 8.72 1.45 35.35
N LYS A 661 7.68 2.25 35.08
CA LYS A 661 7.80 3.70 34.81
C LYS A 661 8.33 4.50 36.01
N ILE A 662 8.33 3.93 37.22
CA ILE A 662 8.92 4.54 38.42
C ILE A 662 10.31 3.97 38.70
N THR A 663 10.53 2.67 38.43
CA THR A 663 11.83 2.02 38.64
C THR A 663 12.88 2.47 37.62
N GLY A 664 12.51 2.55 36.33
CA GLY A 664 13.42 2.92 35.25
C GLY A 664 13.99 4.33 35.36
N LEU A 665 13.25 5.26 35.97
CA LEU A 665 13.67 6.65 36.22
C LEU A 665 14.91 6.79 37.14
N THR A 666 15.32 5.72 37.83
CA THR A 666 16.42 5.78 38.82
C THR A 666 17.67 4.98 38.41
N VAL A 667 17.66 4.29 37.26
CA VAL A 667 18.73 3.30 36.91
C VAL A 667 19.60 3.74 35.71
N GLY A 668 19.26 4.83 35.03
CA GLY A 668 20.12 5.42 33.98
C GLY A 668 20.13 4.63 32.68
N GLY A 669 18.98 4.56 32.00
CA GLY A 669 18.88 4.24 30.57
C GLY A 669 18.79 5.52 29.73
N ASP A 670 19.33 5.47 28.52
CA ASP A 670 19.61 6.63 27.68
C ASP A 670 18.48 6.93 26.67
N ASP A 671 17.63 5.93 26.39
CA ASP A 671 16.29 6.08 25.80
C ASP A 671 15.42 4.83 26.09
N TYR A 672 14.14 4.84 25.71
CA TYR A 672 13.26 3.67 25.78
C TYR A 672 12.27 3.59 24.59
N VAL A 673 11.83 2.37 24.28
CA VAL A 673 10.91 2.07 23.17
C VAL A 673 9.86 1.06 23.65
N THR A 674 8.57 1.34 23.38
CA THR A 674 7.47 0.50 23.87
C THR A 674 7.09 -0.61 22.87
N LYS A 675 7.12 -1.88 23.29
CA LYS A 675 6.50 -2.99 22.55
C LYS A 675 4.97 -2.78 22.48
N PRO A 676 4.32 -2.90 21.30
CA PRO A 676 4.88 -3.10 19.97
C PRO A 676 5.39 -1.79 19.34
N PHE A 677 6.59 -1.85 18.75
CA PHE A 677 7.32 -0.72 18.16
C PHE A 677 7.48 -0.86 16.63
N SER A 678 7.87 0.22 15.96
CA SER A 678 8.37 0.13 14.57
C SER A 678 9.91 0.01 14.55
N LEU A 679 10.44 -0.63 13.52
CA LEU A 679 11.90 -0.75 13.34
C LEU A 679 12.55 0.59 13.01
N GLU A 680 11.81 1.47 12.33
CA GLU A 680 12.20 2.84 12.01
C GLU A 680 12.35 3.69 13.28
N GLU A 681 11.45 3.51 14.27
CA GLU A 681 11.56 4.14 15.59
C GLU A 681 12.80 3.64 16.33
N VAL A 682 13.02 2.33 16.41
CA VAL A 682 14.18 1.74 17.09
C VAL A 682 15.50 2.25 16.46
N VAL A 683 15.60 2.29 15.13
CA VAL A 683 16.77 2.83 14.42
C VAL A 683 16.97 4.33 14.71
N ALA A 684 15.90 5.14 14.69
CA ALA A 684 15.98 6.56 14.98
C ALA A 684 16.42 6.84 16.44
N ARG A 685 15.94 6.03 17.39
CA ARG A 685 16.30 6.06 18.81
C ARG A 685 17.78 5.76 19.03
N ILE A 686 18.26 4.67 18.43
CA ILE A 686 19.68 4.26 18.49
C ILE A 686 20.58 5.35 17.90
N ARG A 687 20.27 5.89 16.72
CA ARG A 687 21.01 7.03 16.13
C ARG A 687 20.97 8.30 16.97
N ALA A 688 19.90 8.52 17.74
CA ALA A 688 19.78 9.66 18.66
C ALA A 688 20.53 9.46 19.98
N VAL A 689 20.75 8.23 20.45
CA VAL A 689 21.67 7.94 21.57
C VAL A 689 23.12 8.01 21.09
N LEU A 690 23.47 7.31 20.01
CA LEU A 690 24.84 7.29 19.49
C LEU A 690 25.37 8.69 19.17
N ARG A 691 24.55 9.58 18.58
CA ARG A 691 24.98 10.98 18.40
C ARG A 691 25.27 11.67 19.75
N ARG A 692 24.40 11.52 20.76
CA ARG A 692 24.63 12.07 22.11
C ARG A 692 25.90 11.54 22.78
N THR A 693 26.38 10.35 22.42
CA THR A 693 27.52 9.69 23.09
C THR A 693 28.82 9.73 22.30
N HIS A 694 28.77 9.93 20.98
CA HIS A 694 29.96 10.13 20.13
C HIS A 694 30.28 11.62 19.87
N SER A 695 29.31 12.54 19.94
CA SER A 695 29.53 13.98 19.65
C SER A 695 30.22 14.77 20.79
N ALA A 696 31.12 14.14 21.54
CA ALA A 696 31.94 14.81 22.56
C ALA A 696 33.13 15.61 21.98
N GLU A 697 33.35 15.57 20.66
CA GLU A 697 34.53 16.16 20.00
C GLU A 697 34.23 17.15 18.85
N GLU A 698 32.96 17.42 18.49
CA GLU A 698 32.60 18.37 17.41
C GLU A 698 31.50 19.37 17.82
N GLU A 699 31.85 20.34 18.67
CA GLU A 699 30.99 21.47 19.05
C GLU A 699 31.01 22.62 18.02
N GLU A 700 29.84 22.99 17.48
CA GLU A 700 29.26 24.35 17.55
C GLU A 700 27.91 24.38 16.78
N GLY A 701 26.77 24.31 17.50
CA GLY A 701 25.46 24.41 16.84
C GLY A 701 24.19 24.33 17.69
N ALA A 702 24.21 23.72 18.88
CA ALA A 702 23.00 23.35 19.63
C ALA A 702 22.58 24.29 20.78
N VAL A 703 23.46 25.19 21.24
CA VAL A 703 23.18 26.03 22.42
C VAL A 703 22.33 27.25 22.06
N ILE A 704 21.11 27.30 22.62
CA ILE A 704 20.14 28.38 22.48
C ILE A 704 20.29 29.32 23.68
N VAL A 705 20.69 30.57 23.44
CA VAL A 705 20.93 31.57 24.50
C VAL A 705 19.92 32.71 24.43
N VAL A 706 19.31 33.06 25.57
CA VAL A 706 18.38 34.19 25.71
C VAL A 706 18.67 34.98 26.99
N GLY A 707 19.63 35.92 26.93
CA GLY A 707 19.99 36.74 28.09
C GLY A 707 20.88 35.98 29.07
N ASP A 708 20.47 35.89 30.33
CA ASP A 708 21.13 35.09 31.37
C ASP A 708 20.77 33.59 31.35
N LEU A 709 20.01 33.14 30.35
CA LEU A 709 19.48 31.78 30.23
C LEU A 709 20.01 31.07 28.99
N GLU A 710 20.58 29.89 29.19
CA GLU A 710 21.21 29.03 28.20
C GLU A 710 20.49 27.66 28.22
N LEU A 711 20.21 27.11 27.05
CA LEU A 711 19.61 25.77 26.89
C LEU A 711 20.34 25.07 25.75
N ASP A 712 20.97 23.94 26.03
CA ASP A 712 21.64 23.10 25.06
C ASP A 712 20.69 22.00 24.58
N ASP A 713 20.46 21.95 23.26
CA ASP A 713 19.52 21.02 22.64
C ASP A 713 20.06 19.58 22.50
N ASP A 714 21.39 19.41 22.51
CA ASP A 714 22.02 18.08 22.42
C ASP A 714 22.27 17.50 23.82
N THR A 715 22.91 18.23 24.73
CA THR A 715 23.15 17.73 26.12
C THR A 715 21.90 17.76 27.01
N HIS A 716 20.85 18.49 26.62
CA HIS A 716 19.65 18.79 27.41
C HIS A 716 19.92 19.57 28.71
N GLU A 717 21.12 20.12 28.89
CA GLU A 717 21.38 21.03 30.01
C GLU A 717 20.64 22.37 29.84
N VAL A 718 20.15 22.91 30.96
CA VAL A 718 19.68 24.30 31.05
C VAL A 718 20.47 24.98 32.14
N ARG A 719 21.00 26.17 31.84
CA ARG A 719 21.81 26.97 32.76
C ARG A 719 21.25 28.38 32.86
N ARG A 720 21.24 28.95 34.06
CA ARG A 720 20.85 30.35 34.29
C ARG A 720 21.86 31.07 35.15
N GLY A 721 22.48 32.12 34.62
CA GLY A 721 23.63 32.77 35.24
C GLY A 721 24.78 31.80 35.51
N GLY A 722 24.95 30.79 34.64
CA GLY A 722 25.90 29.68 34.79
C GLY A 722 25.45 28.51 35.69
N ILE A 723 24.37 28.65 36.46
CA ILE A 723 23.88 27.62 37.40
C ILE A 723 22.95 26.65 36.67
N LEU A 724 23.21 25.35 36.80
CA LEU A 724 22.39 24.29 36.20
C LEU A 724 20.96 24.29 36.77
N ILE A 725 19.98 24.03 35.92
CA ILE A 725 18.56 23.90 36.27
C ILE A 725 18.05 22.54 35.76
N ASP A 726 17.73 21.64 36.68
CA ASP A 726 17.03 20.39 36.37
C ASP A 726 15.61 20.68 35.83
N LEU A 727 15.30 20.22 34.63
CA LEU A 727 13.98 20.29 34.00
C LEU A 727 13.50 18.88 33.62
N SER A 728 12.25 18.57 33.94
CA SER A 728 11.60 17.38 33.37
C SER A 728 11.47 17.52 31.84
N PRO A 729 11.41 16.43 31.05
CA PRO A 729 11.39 16.50 29.59
C PRO A 729 10.29 17.40 28.99
N THR A 730 9.14 17.51 29.66
CA THR A 730 8.04 18.41 29.27
C THR A 730 8.33 19.88 29.59
N GLU A 731 8.98 20.16 30.72
CA GLU A 731 9.45 21.51 31.06
C GLU A 731 10.58 21.95 30.12
N PHE A 732 11.50 21.05 29.75
CA PHE A 732 12.55 21.29 28.76
C PHE A 732 11.98 21.61 27.39
N LYS A 733 11.08 20.75 26.86
CA LYS A 733 10.38 21.01 25.58
C LYS A 733 9.63 22.35 25.59
N LEU A 734 8.95 22.68 26.69
CA LEU A 734 8.27 23.96 26.86
C LEU A 734 9.25 25.14 26.85
N LEU A 735 10.37 25.03 27.57
CA LEU A 735 11.37 26.10 27.63
C LEU A 735 12.05 26.30 26.28
N ARG A 736 12.49 25.22 25.63
CA ARG A 736 13.05 25.23 24.27
C ARG A 736 12.11 25.92 23.29
N TYR A 737 10.82 25.58 23.30
CA TYR A 737 9.82 26.21 22.42
C TYR A 737 9.63 27.71 22.71
N LEU A 738 9.71 28.11 23.98
CA LEU A 738 9.68 29.52 24.40
C LEU A 738 10.95 30.29 24.01
N MET A 739 12.14 29.68 24.11
CA MET A 739 13.43 30.30 23.77
C MET A 739 13.62 30.45 22.26
N LEU A 740 13.25 29.43 21.47
CA LEU A 740 13.17 29.49 20.00
C LEU A 740 12.18 30.57 19.49
N ASN A 741 11.27 31.04 20.34
CA ASN A 741 10.31 32.10 20.06
C ASN A 741 10.48 33.32 21.00
N ALA A 742 11.70 33.58 21.48
CA ALA A 742 11.97 34.71 22.37
C ALA A 742 11.48 36.05 21.78
N ASN A 743 10.99 36.94 22.65
CA ASN A 743 10.29 38.20 22.33
C ASN A 743 8.93 38.05 21.60
N ARG A 744 8.45 36.82 21.32
CA ARG A 744 7.19 36.57 20.63
C ARG A 744 6.11 36.08 21.60
N VAL A 745 4.87 36.53 21.42
CA VAL A 745 3.73 36.02 22.20
C VAL A 745 3.17 34.78 21.53
N LEU A 746 3.20 33.66 22.25
CA LEU A 746 2.63 32.37 21.84
C LEU A 746 1.28 32.16 22.54
N SER A 747 0.27 31.71 21.81
CA SER A 747 -1.03 31.36 22.39
C SER A 747 -0.96 30.06 23.20
N LYS A 748 -1.95 29.83 24.07
CA LYS A 748 -2.08 28.54 24.77
C LYS A 748 -2.19 27.35 23.81
N SER A 749 -2.90 27.50 22.69
CA SER A 749 -3.03 26.43 21.70
C SER A 749 -1.71 26.17 20.98
N GLN A 750 -1.00 27.21 20.54
CA GLN A 750 0.33 27.03 19.91
C GLN A 750 1.31 26.31 20.84
N ILE A 751 1.32 26.67 22.12
CA ILE A 751 2.14 26.00 23.14
C ILE A 751 1.68 24.55 23.35
N LEU A 752 0.36 24.29 23.37
CA LEU A 752 -0.19 22.93 23.48
C LEU A 752 0.28 22.08 22.28
N ASP A 753 -0.04 22.51 21.06
CA ASP A 753 0.18 21.78 19.80
C ASP A 753 1.65 21.44 19.49
N HIS A 754 2.63 22.16 20.08
CA HIS A 754 4.06 21.99 19.81
C HIS A 754 4.86 21.34 20.96
N VAL A 755 4.28 21.25 22.16
CA VAL A 755 4.92 20.65 23.35
C VAL A 755 4.22 19.34 23.74
N TRP A 756 2.94 19.21 23.42
CA TRP A 756 2.13 18.00 23.59
C TRP A 756 1.53 17.58 22.25
N GLU A 757 1.82 16.35 21.81
CA GLU A 757 1.17 15.76 20.65
C GLU A 757 -0.33 15.54 20.92
N TYR A 758 -1.16 15.71 19.87
CA TYR A 758 -2.58 16.05 20.01
C TYR A 758 -3.47 14.85 20.41
N ASP A 759 -3.46 14.49 21.70
CA ASP A 759 -4.32 13.41 22.25
C ASP A 759 -4.90 13.72 23.65
N PHE A 760 -4.70 14.95 24.17
CA PHE A 760 -5.38 15.43 25.39
C PHE A 760 -6.61 16.28 25.04
N GLY A 761 -7.76 15.94 25.64
CA GLY A 761 -9.10 16.43 25.29
C GLY A 761 -9.43 17.91 25.59
N GLY A 762 -8.58 18.85 25.18
CA GLY A 762 -8.89 20.29 25.13
C GLY A 762 -8.70 21.09 26.41
N ASP A 763 -8.21 20.50 27.50
CA ASP A 763 -7.96 21.24 28.75
C ASP A 763 -6.70 22.11 28.66
N THR A 764 -6.89 23.39 28.34
CA THR A 764 -5.81 24.39 28.29
C THR A 764 -5.15 24.71 29.63
N GLY A 765 -5.68 24.20 30.77
CA GLY A 765 -5.12 24.38 32.11
C GLY A 765 -3.77 23.66 32.33
N ILE A 766 -3.45 22.64 31.51
CA ILE A 766 -2.14 21.97 31.58
C ILE A 766 -0.99 22.93 31.23
N VAL A 767 -1.18 23.81 30.24
CA VAL A 767 -0.20 24.83 29.83
C VAL A 767 0.04 25.83 30.98
N GLU A 768 -1.01 26.22 31.69
CA GLU A 768 -0.91 27.14 32.83
C GLU A 768 -0.13 26.51 33.99
N SER A 769 -0.33 25.20 34.20
CA SER A 769 0.36 24.42 35.22
C SER A 769 1.85 24.28 34.91
N TYR A 770 2.23 23.87 33.69
CA TYR A 770 3.64 23.74 33.31
C TYR A 770 4.37 25.10 33.20
N ILE A 771 3.71 26.18 32.76
CA ILE A 771 4.27 27.53 32.87
C ILE A 771 4.47 27.94 34.35
N SER A 772 3.61 27.50 35.26
CA SER A 772 3.79 27.74 36.70
C SER A 772 4.97 26.96 37.26
N TYR A 773 5.21 25.73 36.80
CA TYR A 773 6.33 24.89 37.24
C TYR A 773 7.67 25.43 36.69
N LEU A 774 7.73 25.71 35.39
CA LEU A 774 8.83 26.37 34.68
C LEU A 774 9.05 27.85 35.11
N ARG A 775 8.28 28.36 36.07
CA ARG A 775 8.48 29.66 36.72
C ARG A 775 9.06 29.59 38.14
N ARG A 776 9.30 28.39 38.71
CA ARG A 776 9.88 28.21 40.05
C ARG A 776 11.34 27.77 40.08
N LYS A 777 11.97 27.63 38.91
CA LYS A 777 13.23 26.95 38.65
C LYS A 777 14.46 27.81 38.25
N ILE A 778 14.53 28.96 37.55
CA ILE A 778 13.72 29.78 36.62
C ILE A 778 12.22 29.92 36.86
N ASP A 779 11.64 31.10 37.13
CA ASP A 779 12.20 32.45 37.27
C ASP A 779 12.68 32.77 38.70
N THR A 780 12.36 31.93 39.68
CA THR A 780 12.78 32.06 41.09
C THR A 780 14.18 31.49 41.30
N ALA A 781 15.02 32.18 42.07
CA ALA A 781 16.34 31.69 42.47
C ALA A 781 16.26 30.55 43.52
N PRO A 782 17.17 29.56 43.49
CA PRO A 782 17.29 28.59 44.58
C PRO A 782 17.79 29.27 45.85
N GLU A 783 17.19 28.95 47.00
CA GLU A 783 17.56 29.52 48.30
C GLU A 783 18.92 29.00 48.81
N THR A 784 19.36 27.82 48.37
CA THR A 784 20.63 27.18 48.75
C THR A 784 21.31 26.45 47.58
N ASP A 785 22.62 26.28 47.66
CA ASP A 785 23.39 25.39 46.78
C ASP A 785 23.27 23.90 47.17
N GLU A 786 23.92 23.02 46.41
CA GLU A 786 23.94 21.57 46.66
C GLU A 786 24.61 21.17 48.00
N ALA A 787 25.40 22.08 48.60
CA ALA A 787 26.01 21.91 49.92
C ALA A 787 25.15 22.49 51.06
N GLY A 788 24.00 23.10 50.76
CA GLY A 788 23.11 23.75 51.72
C GLY A 788 23.52 25.18 52.10
N THR A 789 24.49 25.79 51.39
CA THR A 789 24.90 27.18 51.60
C THR A 789 23.84 28.13 51.02
N PRO A 790 23.35 29.15 51.75
CA PRO A 790 22.39 30.10 51.19
C PRO A 790 22.95 30.88 50.01
N ILE A 791 22.28 30.82 48.84
CA ILE A 791 22.62 31.67 47.68
C ILE A 791 21.62 32.82 47.59
N GLN A 792 22.11 34.04 47.34
CA GLN A 792 21.27 35.21 47.14
C GLN A 792 21.44 35.77 45.73
N LEU A 793 20.60 35.30 44.80
CA LEU A 793 20.58 35.69 43.38
C LEU A 793 19.33 36.52 43.07
N ASP A 794 19.51 37.68 42.42
CA ASP A 794 18.40 38.54 41.99
C ASP A 794 17.94 38.18 40.56
N TRP A 795 17.35 36.98 40.41
CA TRP A 795 16.81 36.52 39.12
C TRP A 795 15.51 37.26 38.76
N LYS A 796 15.61 38.17 37.78
CA LYS A 796 14.48 38.89 37.20
C LYS A 796 13.58 37.97 36.35
N PRO A 797 12.25 37.97 36.52
CA PRO A 797 11.37 37.10 35.73
C PRO A 797 11.37 37.37 34.22
N MET A 798 11.59 36.31 33.44
CA MET A 798 11.68 36.31 31.97
C MET A 798 10.38 35.88 31.29
N ILE A 799 9.60 35.00 31.91
CA ILE A 799 8.34 34.50 31.32
C ILE A 799 7.22 35.48 31.66
N GLN A 800 6.79 36.27 30.67
CA GLN A 800 5.66 37.21 30.80
C GLN A 800 4.33 36.57 30.36
N THR A 801 3.26 36.81 31.12
CA THR A 801 1.88 36.48 30.70
C THR A 801 1.21 37.70 30.08
N LYS A 802 0.79 37.59 28.82
CA LYS A 802 -0.09 38.57 28.17
C LYS A 802 -1.53 38.10 28.38
N ARG A 803 -2.23 38.72 29.36
CA ARG A 803 -3.59 38.34 29.77
C ARG A 803 -4.54 38.25 28.56
N GLY A 804 -5.25 37.13 28.43
CA GLY A 804 -6.17 36.87 27.32
C GLY A 804 -5.52 36.43 26.01
N VAL A 805 -4.18 36.39 25.91
CA VAL A 805 -3.47 35.99 24.68
C VAL A 805 -2.59 34.76 24.90
N GLY A 806 -1.70 34.79 25.91
CA GLY A 806 -0.77 33.68 26.17
C GLY A 806 0.52 34.13 26.86
N TYR A 807 1.65 33.55 26.45
CA TYR A 807 2.95 33.67 27.13
C TYR A 807 4.06 34.12 26.18
N MET A 808 5.12 34.71 26.74
CA MET A 808 6.28 35.22 26.00
C MET A 808 7.51 35.16 26.93
N LEU A 809 8.61 34.58 26.46
CA LEU A 809 9.91 34.66 27.13
C LEU A 809 10.69 35.84 26.55
N ARG A 810 11.26 36.71 27.39
CA ARG A 810 12.04 37.90 26.99
C ARG A 810 13.18 38.16 27.98
N THR A 811 14.27 38.73 27.47
CA THR A 811 15.41 39.14 28.29
C THR A 811 15.03 40.22 29.30
N SER A 812 15.66 40.16 30.48
CA SER A 812 15.19 40.84 31.68
C SER A 812 15.55 42.33 31.79
N ASP A 813 16.41 42.84 30.91
CA ASP A 813 16.83 44.26 30.85
C ASP A 813 16.10 45.09 29.79
N ALA A 814 15.28 44.45 28.96
CA ALA A 814 14.55 45.15 27.90
C ALA A 814 13.29 45.83 28.47
N LYS A 815 13.34 47.16 28.61
CA LYS A 815 12.14 48.00 28.80
C LYS A 815 11.19 47.97 27.59
#